data_AF-A0A7L5Y805-F1
#
_entry.id   AF-A0A7L5Y805-F1
#
_cell.length_a   1.000
_cell.length_b   1.000
_cell.length_c   1.000
_cell.angle_alpha   90.00
_cell.angle_beta   90.00
_cell.angle_gamma   90.00
#
_symmetry.space_group_name_H-M   'P 1'
#
loop_
_entity.id
_entity.type
_entity.pdbx_description
1 polymer ?
#
loop_
_entity_poly.entity_id
_entity_poly.type
_entity_poly.pdbx_seq_one_letter_code
_entity_poly.pdbx_strand_id
1 'polypeptide(L)'
;MTRPDEMVPLVAVILTWNEEENIERALRSVQGLCPVVVVDSGSTDATVDICQRFGAQVLVHRYENHAAQWTWALENLPVRAQWVLALDADFEVTPGLREQLASGLAAIPDDVGGVYVVHRYVFGGAEIRFGGAKKYWLRLVRVGRAAPDLSDLVDFRFVVQGRTLNWDAVVREYNLSDEDASFWIRKQDKFTVRLAVEEELRREGLLGWHGQPRFWGNSDERVMWLRDKWLHLPLFVRPVLYFLYRYIARLGFLDGAGAFSITRSRRSGCAWWWTGSSGSCDAWASRASGSCTFVTRCCAPMAAPSGTSEIDSRALNPTMTTILGINAFHGDSSACLLRDGVMLAAAEEERFRRVKHWAGFPSEAIRWCLAEAGIGLGQLDHVAINQDSRANLGRKLAYTVTKRPDLGLVLDRLRNKRERAGVAEHLAAAFAGERFAGRVHEVEHHLAHLSSAFHVSPFEEAVVVSVDGFGDFASAAWGVGRGTRIEVVDKVYFPHSLGTFYQAMTQFIGFPNYGDEYKVMGLAPYGEPSFLPQMREIVRLQPDGAFELNLRYFRHHNEKVAYEWEGGSPTVGALFSPALAELLGRRRGKDEPLEQRHKDIARSVQAMYEEAFFHLLNALHARHGLDAVVLAGGCAMNSVANGKVTLRTPFKQVYVQSAAGDAGGAIGAAYSTWHALGGARTAPHRHAYWGPSYSDAQIGDLLQARSAELGTQGCTVQRMDDEAQLCAETAASVARGEVVGWFQGRMEWGPRALGNRSILGDPRRADMKDILNLKIKRRESFRPFAPSILREAVADWFELDADVPFMMQVFPIRAEQRERIPAVTHVDGSGRLQTVHADTNPRYHALISAFAAQTGVPMVLNTSFNENEPVVCRPEEALDCFLRTRMDRLVMGAGWCSGRRRPREGTQAHQK
;
A
#
# COMPACT_ATOMS: atom_id res chain seq x y z
N MET A 1 33.72 48.88 -18.75
CA MET A 1 33.30 49.24 -17.37
C MET A 1 32.86 50.69 -17.38
N THR A 2 31.55 50.94 -17.37
CA THR A 2 30.93 52.27 -17.24
C THR A 2 31.03 52.76 -15.79
N ARG A 3 31.07 54.08 -15.57
CA ARG A 3 31.14 54.66 -14.22
C ARG A 3 29.82 54.38 -13.46
N PRO A 4 29.83 54.18 -12.13
CA PRO A 4 28.64 53.80 -11.34
C PRO A 4 27.43 54.75 -11.41
N ASP A 5 27.61 56.00 -11.90
CA ASP A 5 26.56 57.02 -11.99
C ASP A 5 26.00 57.26 -13.41
N GLU A 6 26.50 56.58 -14.44
CA GLU A 6 26.05 56.79 -15.82
C GLU A 6 24.81 55.91 -16.12
N MET A 7 23.68 56.54 -16.45
CA MET A 7 22.44 55.84 -16.77
C MET A 7 22.57 55.13 -18.12
N VAL A 8 22.47 53.80 -18.13
CA VAL A 8 22.50 53.01 -19.37
C VAL A 8 21.10 52.91 -20.00
N PRO A 9 20.98 52.92 -21.34
CA PRO A 9 19.67 52.82 -22.00
C PRO A 9 18.94 51.50 -21.72
N LEU A 10 19.68 50.39 -21.56
CA LEU A 10 19.13 49.04 -21.41
C LEU A 10 20.03 48.19 -20.51
N VAL A 11 19.43 47.32 -19.71
CA VAL A 11 20.09 46.19 -19.04
C VAL A 11 19.30 44.91 -19.31
N ALA A 12 20.00 43.80 -19.58
CA ALA A 12 19.36 42.48 -19.64
C ALA A 12 19.45 41.81 -18.26
N VAL A 13 18.32 41.31 -17.77
CA VAL A 13 18.23 40.56 -16.52
C VAL A 13 17.80 39.14 -16.85
N ILE A 14 18.55 38.15 -16.36
CA ILE A 14 18.30 36.73 -16.59
C ILE A 14 18.18 36.02 -15.24
N LEU A 15 17.09 35.28 -15.00
CA LEU A 15 16.96 34.42 -13.83
C LEU A 15 17.50 33.02 -14.11
N THR A 16 18.26 32.43 -13.17
CA THR A 16 18.87 31.10 -13.35
C THR A 16 18.74 30.19 -12.12
N TRP A 17 18.65 28.87 -12.38
CA TRP A 17 18.87 27.79 -11.41
C TRP A 17 19.16 26.48 -12.14
N ASN A 18 20.41 26.01 -12.10
CA ASN A 18 20.88 24.80 -12.78
C ASN A 18 20.51 24.78 -14.29
N GLU A 19 20.99 25.80 -15.03
CA GLU A 19 20.66 26.06 -16.44
C GLU A 19 21.91 25.97 -17.34
N GLU A 20 22.91 25.15 -17.00
CA GLU A 20 24.17 25.05 -17.77
C GLU A 20 23.96 24.70 -19.24
N GLU A 21 22.89 23.96 -19.57
CA GLU A 21 22.53 23.59 -20.95
C GLU A 21 21.98 24.78 -21.76
N ASN A 22 21.32 25.75 -21.11
CA ASN A 22 20.56 26.81 -21.79
C ASN A 22 21.23 28.19 -21.71
N ILE A 23 21.82 28.51 -20.56
CA ILE A 23 22.25 29.87 -20.20
C ILE A 23 23.26 30.47 -21.19
N GLU A 24 24.15 29.66 -21.76
CA GLU A 24 25.14 30.12 -22.74
C GLU A 24 24.49 30.74 -23.99
N ARG A 25 23.40 30.13 -24.49
CA ARG A 25 22.68 30.62 -25.67
C ARG A 25 22.00 31.95 -25.39
N ALA A 26 21.37 32.08 -24.22
CA ALA A 26 20.76 33.33 -23.79
C ALA A 26 21.80 34.46 -23.71
N LEU A 27 22.93 34.20 -23.05
CA LEU A 27 24.03 35.16 -22.92
C LEU A 27 24.61 35.58 -24.27
N ARG A 28 24.86 34.63 -25.19
CA ARG A 28 25.34 34.92 -26.56
C ARG A 28 24.39 35.84 -27.31
N SER A 29 23.07 35.67 -27.16
CA SER A 29 22.06 36.46 -27.89
C SER A 29 22.07 37.95 -27.52
N VAL A 30 22.40 38.28 -26.26
CA VAL A 30 22.48 39.65 -25.74
C VAL A 30 23.91 40.20 -25.64
N GLN A 31 24.92 39.37 -25.92
CA GLN A 31 26.33 39.76 -25.79
C GLN A 31 26.65 41.00 -26.63
N GLY A 32 27.22 42.03 -26.00
CA GLY A 32 27.59 43.29 -26.65
C GLY A 32 26.42 44.24 -26.97
N LEU A 33 25.17 43.89 -26.60
CA LEU A 33 24.01 44.78 -26.74
C LEU A 33 23.84 45.70 -25.53
N CYS A 34 23.93 45.14 -24.32
CA CYS A 34 23.76 45.85 -23.06
C CYS A 34 24.51 45.12 -21.93
N PRO A 35 24.70 45.76 -20.75
CA PRO A 35 25.12 45.04 -19.55
C PRO A 35 24.15 43.91 -19.21
N VAL A 36 24.69 42.79 -18.73
CA VAL A 36 23.92 41.60 -18.37
C VAL A 36 24.05 41.34 -16.88
N VAL A 37 22.91 41.23 -16.20
CA VAL A 37 22.79 40.88 -14.79
C VAL A 37 22.09 39.53 -14.71
N VAL A 38 22.73 38.56 -14.06
CA VAL A 38 22.16 37.23 -13.82
C VAL A 38 21.79 37.14 -12.36
N VAL A 39 20.55 36.79 -12.06
CA VAL A 39 20.10 36.53 -10.68
C VAL A 39 19.96 35.03 -10.51
N ASP A 40 20.96 34.46 -9.84
CA ASP A 40 21.10 33.03 -9.63
C ASP A 40 20.50 32.58 -8.30
N SER A 41 19.81 31.44 -8.33
CA SER A 41 19.09 30.89 -7.18
C SER A 41 19.89 29.90 -6.33
N GLY A 42 21.22 29.85 -6.50
CA GLY A 42 22.10 28.88 -5.86
C GLY A 42 22.31 27.64 -6.73
N SER A 43 22.67 27.86 -8.00
CA SER A 43 23.02 26.78 -8.92
C SER A 43 24.20 25.97 -8.42
N THR A 44 24.13 24.66 -8.61
CA THR A 44 25.13 23.66 -8.20
C THR A 44 25.89 23.07 -9.39
N ASP A 45 25.52 23.44 -10.61
CA ASP A 45 26.13 23.04 -11.87
C ASP A 45 27.04 24.15 -12.43
N ALA A 46 27.48 24.05 -13.69
CA ALA A 46 28.39 25.02 -14.29
C ALA A 46 27.74 26.37 -14.67
N THR A 47 26.46 26.61 -14.34
CA THR A 47 25.72 27.84 -14.72
C THR A 47 26.47 29.10 -14.31
N VAL A 48 26.90 29.21 -13.06
CA VAL A 48 27.57 30.41 -12.55
C VAL A 48 28.90 30.64 -13.27
N ASP A 49 29.67 29.57 -13.49
CA ASP A 49 30.94 29.63 -14.21
C ASP A 49 30.75 30.07 -15.67
N ILE A 50 29.70 29.60 -16.34
CA ILE A 50 29.32 30.07 -17.69
C ILE A 50 29.02 31.57 -17.65
N CYS A 51 28.16 32.03 -16.74
CA CYS A 51 27.81 33.44 -16.62
C CYS A 51 29.02 34.35 -16.41
N GLN A 52 29.95 33.94 -15.53
CA GLN A 52 31.17 34.68 -15.25
C GLN A 52 32.10 34.75 -16.47
N ARG A 53 32.25 33.67 -17.24
CA ARG A 53 33.05 33.65 -18.48
C ARG A 53 32.53 34.61 -19.55
N PHE A 54 31.22 34.85 -19.58
CA PHE A 54 30.60 35.82 -20.48
C PHE A 54 30.65 37.26 -19.97
N GLY A 55 31.22 37.49 -18.78
CA GLY A 55 31.31 38.81 -18.16
C GLY A 55 29.97 39.32 -17.62
N ALA A 56 29.00 38.43 -17.38
CA ALA A 56 27.74 38.79 -16.74
C ALA A 56 27.95 39.01 -15.23
N GLN A 57 27.24 39.99 -14.68
CA GLN A 57 27.27 40.22 -13.25
C GLN A 57 26.29 39.27 -12.56
N VAL A 58 26.82 38.29 -11.82
CA VAL A 58 26.02 37.30 -11.10
C VAL A 58 25.69 37.81 -9.70
N LEU A 59 24.41 37.89 -9.40
CA LEU A 59 23.85 38.16 -8.09
C LEU A 59 23.20 36.88 -7.57
N VAL A 60 23.43 36.54 -6.30
CA VAL A 60 22.84 35.34 -5.70
C VAL A 60 21.67 35.75 -4.82
N HIS A 61 20.49 35.21 -5.10
CA HIS A 61 19.29 35.40 -4.29
C HIS A 61 18.52 34.09 -4.19
N ARG A 62 18.26 33.64 -2.97
CA ARG A 62 17.53 32.40 -2.71
C ARG A 62 16.15 32.45 -3.37
N TYR A 63 15.82 31.43 -4.15
CA TYR A 63 14.51 31.35 -4.78
C TYR A 63 13.40 31.09 -3.76
N GLU A 64 12.43 31.99 -3.71
CA GLU A 64 11.17 31.79 -2.98
C GLU A 64 10.03 31.48 -3.95
N ASN A 65 9.80 32.38 -4.90
CA ASN A 65 8.89 32.23 -6.01
C ASN A 65 9.31 33.19 -7.14
N HIS A 66 8.71 33.02 -8.33
CA HIS A 66 9.12 33.77 -9.52
C HIS A 66 8.88 35.29 -9.39
N ALA A 67 7.80 35.70 -8.74
CA ALA A 67 7.50 37.13 -8.55
C ALA A 67 8.46 37.78 -7.54
N ALA A 68 8.73 37.12 -6.41
CA ALA A 68 9.72 37.57 -5.43
C ALA A 68 11.11 37.68 -6.04
N GLN A 69 11.49 36.73 -6.91
CA GLN A 69 12.78 36.76 -7.60
C GLN A 69 12.89 37.99 -8.52
N TRP A 70 11.85 38.30 -9.28
CA TRP A 70 11.82 39.49 -10.14
C TRP A 70 11.72 40.81 -9.36
N THR A 71 10.96 40.85 -8.27
CA THR A 71 10.91 42.02 -7.38
C THR A 71 12.30 42.32 -6.85
N TRP A 72 12.97 41.31 -6.29
CA TRP A 72 14.31 41.45 -5.79
C TRP A 72 15.31 41.86 -6.89
N ALA A 73 15.21 41.24 -8.07
CA ALA A 73 16.08 41.56 -9.21
C ALA A 73 15.96 43.03 -9.63
N LEU A 74 14.75 43.58 -9.70
CA LEU A 74 14.51 44.97 -10.06
C LEU A 74 14.97 45.96 -8.98
N GLU A 75 14.88 45.58 -7.70
CA GLU A 75 15.30 46.40 -6.56
C GLU A 75 16.82 46.41 -6.34
N ASN A 76 17.52 45.36 -6.76
CA ASN A 76 18.94 45.14 -6.51
C ASN A 76 19.81 45.26 -7.78
N LEU A 77 19.34 45.97 -8.80
CA LEU A 77 20.12 46.18 -10.02
C LEU A 77 21.43 46.93 -9.72
N PRO A 78 22.58 46.37 -10.10
CA PRO A 78 23.90 46.95 -9.84
C PRO A 78 24.22 48.11 -10.79
N VAL A 79 23.39 48.33 -11.82
CA VAL A 79 23.51 49.38 -12.83
C VAL A 79 22.23 50.20 -12.90
N ARG A 80 22.35 51.52 -13.05
CA ARG A 80 21.21 52.39 -13.31
C ARG A 80 20.82 52.29 -14.78
N ALA A 81 19.67 51.67 -15.07
CA ALA A 81 19.17 51.53 -16.42
C ALA A 81 17.81 52.22 -16.60
N GLN A 82 17.52 52.70 -17.82
CA GLN A 82 16.20 53.19 -18.18
C GLN A 82 15.20 52.03 -18.42
N TRP A 83 15.68 50.97 -19.07
CA TRP A 83 14.89 49.80 -19.45
C TRP A 83 15.54 48.50 -18.98
N VAL A 84 14.69 47.54 -18.61
CA VAL A 84 15.08 46.15 -18.30
C VAL A 84 14.51 45.24 -19.38
N LEU A 85 15.38 44.48 -20.04
CA LEU A 85 15.02 43.33 -20.84
C LEU A 85 14.97 42.10 -19.93
N ALA A 86 13.76 41.63 -19.63
CA ALA A 86 13.50 40.53 -18.72
C ALA A 86 13.50 39.18 -19.45
N LEU A 87 14.50 38.34 -19.21
CA LEU A 87 14.69 37.06 -19.88
C LEU A 87 14.76 35.91 -18.87
N ASP A 88 14.39 34.72 -19.33
CA ASP A 88 14.65 33.45 -18.65
C ASP A 88 15.86 32.76 -19.32
N ALA A 89 16.49 31.80 -18.65
CA ALA A 89 17.76 31.20 -19.11
C ALA A 89 17.66 30.45 -20.45
N ASP A 90 16.44 30.06 -20.84
CA ASP A 90 16.12 29.36 -22.09
C ASP A 90 15.68 30.31 -23.23
N PHE A 91 15.82 31.63 -23.04
CA PHE A 91 15.40 32.61 -24.03
C PHE A 91 16.54 33.07 -24.93
N GLU A 92 16.24 33.25 -26.21
CA GLU A 92 17.15 33.77 -27.22
C GLU A 92 16.56 35.02 -27.89
N VAL A 93 17.30 36.13 -27.80
CA VAL A 93 16.98 37.38 -28.51
C VAL A 93 17.35 37.22 -29.98
N THR A 94 16.36 37.23 -30.87
CA THR A 94 16.61 37.08 -32.30
C THR A 94 17.33 38.30 -32.89
N PRO A 95 18.05 38.17 -34.03
CA PRO A 95 18.72 39.30 -34.67
C PRO A 95 17.82 40.52 -34.92
N GLY A 96 16.55 40.28 -35.32
CA GLY A 96 15.58 41.36 -35.52
C GLY A 96 15.18 42.08 -34.23
N LEU A 97 15.04 41.36 -33.11
CA LEU A 97 14.81 41.98 -31.80
C LEU A 97 16.05 42.74 -31.32
N ARG A 98 17.25 42.20 -31.56
CA ARG A 98 18.51 42.85 -31.23
C ARG A 98 18.67 44.20 -31.95
N GLU A 99 18.37 44.25 -33.25
CA GLU A 99 18.39 45.50 -34.04
C GLU A 99 17.35 46.51 -33.53
N GLN A 100 16.15 46.04 -33.20
CA GLN A 100 15.09 46.89 -32.67
C GLN A 100 15.40 47.42 -31.26
N LEU A 101 16.07 46.63 -30.42
CA LEU A 101 16.56 47.08 -29.12
C LEU A 101 17.71 48.11 -29.25
N ALA A 102 18.60 47.94 -30.24
CA ALA A 102 19.71 48.86 -30.44
C ALA A 102 19.26 50.24 -30.97
N SER A 103 18.25 50.28 -31.86
CA SER A 103 17.83 51.50 -32.56
C SER A 103 16.49 52.08 -32.09
N GLY A 104 15.61 51.26 -31.49
CA GLY A 104 14.22 51.60 -31.23
C GLY A 104 13.93 52.17 -29.84
N LEU A 105 14.83 52.00 -28.86
CA LEU A 105 14.57 52.42 -27.47
C LEU A 105 14.40 53.94 -27.31
N ALA A 106 15.20 54.73 -28.01
CA ALA A 106 15.14 56.20 -27.95
C ALA A 106 13.85 56.78 -28.56
N ALA A 107 13.17 56.02 -29.41
CA ALA A 107 11.93 56.42 -30.06
C ALA A 107 10.67 56.08 -29.23
N ILE A 108 10.82 55.41 -28.07
CA ILE A 108 9.68 55.04 -27.22
C ILE A 108 9.24 56.25 -26.38
N PRO A 109 7.97 56.70 -26.49
CA PRO A 109 7.45 57.81 -25.70
C PRO A 109 7.56 57.59 -24.19
N ASP A 110 7.72 58.67 -23.43
CA ASP A 110 7.91 58.61 -21.97
C ASP A 110 6.71 58.13 -21.19
N ASP A 111 5.51 58.16 -21.77
CA ASP A 111 4.30 57.63 -21.16
C ASP A 111 4.13 56.11 -21.35
N VAL A 112 5.07 55.45 -22.05
CA VAL A 112 5.11 54.00 -22.23
C VAL A 112 5.89 53.33 -21.10
N GLY A 113 5.21 52.48 -20.33
CA GLY A 113 5.77 51.74 -19.20
C GLY A 113 6.35 50.37 -19.57
N GLY A 114 5.98 49.82 -20.73
CA GLY A 114 6.46 48.51 -21.18
C GLY A 114 6.14 48.20 -22.64
N VAL A 115 6.88 47.25 -23.21
CA VAL A 115 6.75 46.82 -24.60
C VAL A 115 6.61 45.30 -24.68
N TYR A 116 5.56 44.85 -25.35
CA TYR A 116 5.37 43.46 -25.69
C TYR A 116 6.18 43.08 -26.92
N VAL A 117 6.83 41.92 -26.87
CA VAL A 117 7.51 41.29 -28.00
C VAL A 117 6.82 39.99 -28.37
N VAL A 118 7.01 39.52 -29.60
CA VAL A 118 6.45 38.26 -30.06
C VAL A 118 7.22 37.11 -29.45
N HIS A 119 6.53 36.24 -28.75
CA HIS A 119 7.07 35.03 -28.17
C HIS A 119 6.89 33.85 -29.13
N ARG A 120 7.99 33.16 -29.47
CA ARG A 120 8.00 31.93 -30.29
C ARG A 120 8.63 30.78 -29.52
N TYR A 121 7.96 29.65 -29.52
CA TYR A 121 8.42 28.44 -28.83
C TYR A 121 9.13 27.51 -29.82
N VAL A 122 10.27 26.96 -29.44
CA VAL A 122 11.03 25.96 -30.20
C VAL A 122 10.93 24.62 -29.47
N PHE A 123 10.61 23.56 -30.20
CA PHE A 123 10.47 22.21 -29.64
C PHE A 123 10.89 21.15 -30.64
N GLY A 124 11.72 20.19 -30.21
CA GLY A 124 12.29 19.17 -31.09
C GLY A 124 13.05 19.79 -32.26
N GLY A 125 13.85 20.83 -31.99
CA GLY A 125 14.63 21.56 -33.00
C GLY A 125 13.85 22.44 -33.99
N ALA A 126 12.53 22.56 -33.89
CA ALA A 126 11.71 23.36 -34.83
C ALA A 126 10.85 24.43 -34.13
N GLU A 127 10.74 25.60 -34.75
CA GLU A 127 9.89 26.70 -34.29
C GLU A 127 8.40 26.37 -34.54
N ILE A 128 7.56 26.53 -33.52
CA ILE A 128 6.12 26.30 -33.62
C ILE A 128 5.42 27.54 -34.17
N ARG A 129 4.87 27.45 -35.38
CA ARG A 129 4.37 28.60 -36.15
C ARG A 129 2.85 28.76 -36.11
N PHE A 130 2.11 27.66 -36.19
CA PHE A 130 0.65 27.61 -36.38
C PHE A 130 -0.09 27.31 -35.06
N GLY A 131 0.17 26.15 -34.43
CA GLY A 131 -0.48 25.70 -33.19
C GLY A 131 -0.03 26.49 -31.95
N GLY A 132 1.17 27.03 -31.99
CA GLY A 132 1.71 28.02 -31.06
C GLY A 132 1.29 29.42 -31.49
N ALA A 133 0.04 29.81 -31.23
CA ALA A 133 -0.47 31.14 -31.56
C ALA A 133 0.52 32.26 -31.17
N LYS A 134 0.71 33.25 -32.06
CA LYS A 134 1.51 34.47 -31.83
C LYS A 134 1.12 35.08 -30.48
N LYS A 135 1.94 34.88 -29.45
CA LYS A 135 1.71 35.39 -28.09
C LYS A 135 2.61 36.60 -27.91
N TYR A 136 2.05 37.70 -27.42
CA TYR A 136 2.81 38.90 -27.09
C TYR A 136 3.15 38.81 -25.61
N TRP A 137 4.43 38.92 -25.27
CA TRP A 137 4.95 38.89 -23.89
C TRP A 137 5.63 40.19 -23.53
N LEU A 138 5.28 40.73 -22.37
CA LEU A 138 5.87 41.94 -21.83
C LEU A 138 7.26 41.60 -21.31
N ARG A 139 8.28 41.87 -22.12
CA ARG A 139 9.68 41.51 -21.83
C ARG A 139 10.62 42.70 -21.79
N LEU A 140 10.18 43.86 -22.24
CA LEU A 140 10.90 45.12 -22.08
C LEU A 140 10.09 46.03 -21.16
N VAL A 141 10.62 46.33 -19.99
CA VAL A 141 9.92 47.08 -18.95
C VAL A 141 10.72 48.30 -18.50
N ARG A 142 10.05 49.43 -18.30
CA ARG A 142 10.71 50.67 -17.86
C ARG A 142 10.95 50.59 -16.35
N VAL A 143 12.17 50.87 -15.93
CA VAL A 143 12.56 50.81 -14.50
C VAL A 143 11.68 51.76 -13.68
N GLY A 144 11.19 51.29 -12.53
CA GLY A 144 10.29 52.04 -11.65
C GLY A 144 8.84 52.19 -12.14
N ARG A 145 8.50 51.64 -13.31
CA ARG A 145 7.12 51.62 -13.83
C ARG A 145 6.58 50.22 -14.07
N ALA A 146 7.28 49.19 -13.62
CA ALA A 146 6.86 47.80 -13.76
C ALA A 146 6.98 47.06 -12.43
N ALA A 147 6.03 46.19 -12.15
CA ALA A 147 6.04 45.31 -10.99
C ALA A 147 5.61 43.89 -11.40
N PRO A 148 6.17 42.84 -10.80
CA PRO A 148 5.65 41.48 -10.94
C PRO A 148 4.17 41.38 -10.56
N ASP A 149 3.40 40.61 -11.34
CA ASP A 149 2.03 40.27 -10.95
C ASP A 149 2.03 39.14 -9.91
N LEU A 150 1.57 39.46 -8.71
CA LEU A 150 1.44 38.50 -7.60
C LEU A 150 0.18 37.62 -7.71
N SER A 151 -0.71 37.90 -8.68
CA SER A 151 -2.01 37.23 -8.84
C SER A 151 -2.01 36.04 -9.82
N ASP A 152 -0.90 35.75 -10.51
CA ASP A 152 -0.74 34.60 -11.41
C ASP A 152 0.35 33.66 -10.86
N LEU A 153 0.01 32.39 -10.60
CA LEU A 153 0.91 31.39 -10.00
C LEU A 153 1.65 30.54 -11.06
N VAL A 154 1.23 30.64 -12.32
CA VAL A 154 1.70 29.79 -13.43
C VAL A 154 2.33 30.59 -14.56
N ASP A 155 1.63 31.59 -15.10
CA ASP A 155 2.12 32.44 -16.19
C ASP A 155 2.61 33.76 -15.59
N PHE A 156 3.89 33.82 -15.22
CA PHE A 156 4.49 35.05 -14.74
C PHE A 156 4.32 36.20 -15.75
N ARG A 157 3.95 37.38 -15.25
CA ARG A 157 3.80 38.60 -16.04
C ARG A 157 4.18 39.83 -15.23
N PHE A 158 4.50 40.91 -15.93
CA PHE A 158 4.66 42.24 -15.34
C PHE A 158 3.37 43.04 -15.50
N VAL A 159 3.07 43.87 -14.51
CA VAL A 159 2.09 44.95 -14.60
C VAL A 159 2.87 46.25 -14.74
N VAL A 160 2.48 47.11 -15.68
CA VAL A 160 3.16 48.39 -15.93
C VAL A 160 2.26 49.61 -15.70
N GLN A 161 2.86 50.70 -15.26
CA GLN A 161 2.24 52.02 -15.18
C GLN A 161 2.47 52.79 -16.49
N GLY A 162 1.38 53.20 -17.13
CA GLY A 162 1.40 53.94 -18.41
C GLY A 162 0.88 53.11 -19.59
N ARG A 163 1.08 53.60 -20.82
CA ARG A 163 0.71 52.87 -22.04
C ARG A 163 1.68 51.72 -22.33
N THR A 164 1.24 50.76 -23.13
CA THR A 164 2.08 49.68 -23.65
C THR A 164 2.19 49.77 -25.17
N LEU A 165 3.30 49.27 -25.72
CA LEU A 165 3.50 49.12 -27.16
C LEU A 165 3.66 47.64 -27.52
N ASN A 166 3.36 47.29 -28.77
CA ASN A 166 3.62 45.97 -29.31
C ASN A 166 4.69 46.06 -30.39
N TRP A 167 5.75 45.29 -30.26
CA TRP A 167 6.76 45.08 -31.28
C TRP A 167 6.57 43.72 -31.92
N ASP A 168 6.71 43.67 -33.25
CA ASP A 168 6.63 42.41 -34.01
C ASP A 168 7.93 41.60 -33.99
N ALA A 169 8.99 42.13 -33.37
CA ALA A 169 10.23 41.39 -33.15
C ALA A 169 10.05 40.23 -32.18
N VAL A 170 10.89 39.20 -32.37
CA VAL A 170 10.71 37.88 -31.78
C VAL A 170 11.74 37.61 -30.69
N VAL A 171 11.27 37.07 -29.56
CA VAL A 171 12.09 36.31 -28.61
C VAL A 171 11.73 34.84 -28.74
N ARG A 172 12.75 33.98 -28.81
CA ARG A 172 12.57 32.53 -28.90
C ARG A 172 12.77 31.89 -27.53
N GLU A 173 11.84 31.07 -27.08
CA GLU A 173 12.02 30.17 -25.94
C GLU A 173 12.41 28.81 -26.49
N TYR A 174 13.60 28.35 -26.13
CA TYR A 174 14.09 27.03 -26.47
C TYR A 174 14.79 26.44 -25.27
N ASN A 175 14.12 25.48 -24.61
CA ASN A 175 14.68 24.77 -23.48
C ASN A 175 15.16 23.40 -23.95
N LEU A 176 16.47 23.15 -23.92
CA LEU A 176 17.04 21.89 -24.42
C LEU A 176 16.60 20.68 -23.60
N SER A 177 16.38 20.88 -22.29
CA SER A 177 15.88 19.82 -21.42
C SER A 177 14.45 19.40 -21.78
N ASP A 178 13.68 20.25 -22.49
CA ASP A 178 12.34 19.88 -23.01
C ASP A 178 12.42 18.85 -24.16
N GLU A 179 13.61 18.54 -24.69
CA GLU A 179 13.81 17.45 -25.68
C GLU A 179 13.74 16.05 -25.03
N ASP A 180 14.04 15.92 -23.72
CA ASP A 180 13.71 14.72 -22.96
C ASP A 180 12.20 14.70 -22.68
N ALA A 181 11.49 13.79 -23.35
CA ALA A 181 10.07 13.59 -23.15
C ALA A 181 9.68 13.39 -21.67
N SER A 182 10.54 12.76 -20.88
CA SER A 182 10.31 12.52 -19.45
C SER A 182 10.41 13.81 -18.65
N PHE A 183 11.42 14.64 -18.92
CA PHE A 183 11.55 15.97 -18.33
C PHE A 183 10.38 16.88 -18.71
N TRP A 184 10.02 16.91 -20.00
CA TRP A 184 8.88 17.67 -20.51
C TRP A 184 7.57 17.28 -19.83
N ILE A 185 7.27 15.99 -19.69
CA ILE A 185 6.05 15.51 -19.02
C ILE A 185 6.04 15.94 -17.54
N ARG A 186 7.14 15.73 -16.80
CA ARG A 186 7.23 16.16 -15.40
C ARG A 186 7.06 17.66 -15.22
N LYS A 187 7.63 18.47 -16.13
CA LYS A 187 7.48 19.94 -16.17
C LYS A 187 6.02 20.32 -16.39
N GLN A 188 5.34 19.69 -17.36
CA GLN A 188 3.91 19.93 -17.61
C GLN A 188 3.03 19.54 -16.42
N ASP A 189 3.28 18.41 -15.76
CA ASP A 189 2.52 17.98 -14.57
C ASP A 189 2.65 19.00 -13.43
N LYS A 190 3.84 19.55 -13.20
CA LYS A 190 4.07 20.61 -12.20
C LYS A 190 3.26 21.88 -12.50
N PHE A 191 3.27 22.37 -13.74
CA PHE A 191 2.50 23.56 -14.12
C PHE A 191 0.99 23.33 -14.09
N THR A 192 0.55 22.12 -14.44
CA THR A 192 -0.87 21.69 -14.36
C THR A 192 -1.40 21.74 -12.94
N VAL A 193 -0.62 21.22 -11.98
CA VAL A 193 -0.99 21.27 -10.57
C VAL A 193 -1.11 22.70 -10.08
N ARG A 194 -0.17 23.58 -10.43
CA ARG A 194 -0.23 25.00 -10.06
C ARG A 194 -1.42 25.72 -10.70
N LEU A 195 -1.74 25.41 -11.96
CA LEU A 195 -2.90 25.99 -12.66
C LEU A 195 -4.22 25.57 -12.02
N ALA A 196 -4.32 24.31 -11.57
CA ALA A 196 -5.48 23.81 -10.86
C ALA A 196 -5.64 24.49 -9.49
N VAL A 197 -4.55 24.74 -8.77
CA VAL A 197 -4.59 25.52 -7.51
C VAL A 197 -5.05 26.95 -7.77
N GLU A 198 -4.50 27.60 -8.80
CA GLU A 198 -4.88 28.97 -9.17
C GLU A 198 -6.37 29.07 -9.57
N GLU A 199 -6.88 28.09 -10.32
CA GLU A 199 -8.30 28.00 -10.69
C GLU A 199 -9.21 27.85 -9.46
N GLU A 200 -8.84 27.03 -8.49
CA GLU A 200 -9.65 26.83 -7.28
C GLU A 200 -9.66 28.08 -6.39
N LEU A 201 -8.51 28.70 -6.17
CA LEU A 201 -8.42 29.96 -5.40
C LEU A 201 -9.23 31.09 -6.04
N ARG A 202 -9.29 31.16 -7.38
CA ARG A 202 -10.13 32.12 -8.11
C ARG A 202 -11.63 31.80 -7.98
N ARG A 203 -12.01 30.52 -7.92
CA ARG A 203 -13.41 30.09 -7.72
C ARG A 203 -13.93 30.38 -6.32
N GLU A 204 -13.09 30.17 -5.31
CA GLU A 204 -13.41 30.46 -3.91
C GLU A 204 -13.38 31.97 -3.60
N GLY A 205 -13.01 32.81 -4.58
CA GLY A 205 -12.88 34.26 -4.42
C GLY A 205 -11.66 34.69 -3.61
N LEU A 206 -10.74 33.76 -3.33
CA LEU A 206 -9.52 33.98 -2.55
C LEU A 206 -8.39 34.59 -3.39
N LEU A 207 -8.49 34.54 -4.73
CA LEU A 207 -7.53 35.12 -5.67
C LEU A 207 -8.24 35.97 -6.74
N GLY A 208 -7.96 37.27 -6.75
CA GLY A 208 -8.51 38.22 -7.71
C GLY A 208 -7.61 38.43 -8.95
N TRP A 209 -8.16 38.98 -10.02
CA TRP A 209 -7.37 39.40 -11.18
C TRP A 209 -6.72 40.77 -10.92
N HIS A 210 -5.42 40.92 -11.19
CA HIS A 210 -4.80 42.24 -11.27
C HIS A 210 -5.12 42.88 -12.64
N GLY A 211 -6.22 43.63 -12.72
CA GLY A 211 -6.74 44.25 -13.94
C GLY A 211 -8.16 43.80 -14.29
N GLN A 212 -8.73 44.33 -15.38
CA GLN A 212 -10.11 44.03 -15.79
C GLN A 212 -10.14 43.12 -17.03
N PRO A 213 -10.78 41.94 -17.00
CA PRO A 213 -10.89 41.07 -18.16
C PRO A 213 -11.73 41.74 -19.26
N ARG A 214 -11.09 42.16 -20.36
CA ARG A 214 -11.73 42.88 -21.47
C ARG A 214 -11.42 42.21 -22.81
N PHE A 215 -12.47 41.82 -23.54
CA PHE A 215 -12.31 41.21 -24.87
C PHE A 215 -11.67 42.16 -25.91
N TRP A 216 -11.95 43.47 -25.81
CA TRP A 216 -11.36 44.49 -26.68
C TRP A 216 -10.12 45.18 -26.07
N GLY A 217 -9.59 44.62 -24.98
CA GLY A 217 -8.43 45.15 -24.26
C GLY A 217 -7.08 44.89 -24.93
N ASN A 218 -5.99 45.15 -24.20
CA ASN A 218 -4.64 44.76 -24.59
C ASN A 218 -4.44 43.23 -24.53
N SER A 219 -3.25 42.72 -24.91
CA SER A 219 -2.99 41.27 -24.98
C SER A 219 -3.32 40.53 -23.69
N ASP A 220 -2.96 41.10 -22.53
CA ASP A 220 -3.17 40.45 -21.24
C ASP A 220 -4.62 40.52 -20.78
N GLU A 221 -5.29 41.67 -20.98
CA GLU A 221 -6.72 41.81 -20.69
C GLU A 221 -7.59 40.84 -21.51
N ARG A 222 -7.19 40.55 -22.77
CA ARG A 222 -7.85 39.55 -23.62
C ARG A 222 -7.61 38.13 -23.14
N VAL A 223 -6.38 37.81 -22.73
CA VAL A 223 -6.05 36.50 -22.15
C VAL A 223 -6.83 36.28 -20.85
N MET A 224 -6.93 37.30 -19.99
CA MET A 224 -7.74 37.25 -18.76
C MET A 224 -9.22 37.04 -19.07
N TRP A 225 -9.77 37.73 -20.07
CA TRP A 225 -11.15 37.52 -20.51
C TRP A 225 -11.40 36.10 -21.05
N LEU A 226 -10.47 35.58 -21.86
CA LEU A 226 -10.55 34.21 -22.37
C LEU A 226 -10.43 33.18 -21.24
N ARG A 227 -9.56 33.43 -20.25
CA ARG A 227 -9.41 32.59 -19.06
C ARG A 227 -10.65 32.65 -18.18
N ASP A 228 -11.25 33.81 -17.97
CA ASP A 228 -12.52 33.95 -17.26
C ASP A 228 -13.59 33.06 -17.90
N LYS A 229 -13.78 33.13 -19.22
CA LYS A 229 -14.73 32.24 -19.92
C LYS A 229 -14.31 30.77 -19.89
N TRP A 230 -13.02 30.48 -19.99
CA TRP A 230 -12.46 29.14 -19.85
C TRP A 230 -12.84 28.50 -18.51
N LEU A 231 -12.68 29.23 -17.40
CA LEU A 231 -12.91 28.78 -16.02
C LEU A 231 -14.37 28.40 -15.71
N HIS A 232 -15.31 28.80 -16.56
CA HIS A 232 -16.74 28.50 -16.44
C HIS A 232 -17.22 27.35 -17.36
N LEU A 233 -16.37 26.85 -18.27
CA LEU A 233 -16.73 25.72 -19.14
C LEU A 233 -16.66 24.37 -18.39
N PRO A 234 -17.36 23.31 -18.81
CA PRO A 234 -17.21 21.99 -18.19
C PRO A 234 -15.77 21.46 -18.30
N LEU A 235 -15.21 20.94 -17.20
CA LEU A 235 -13.79 20.54 -17.09
C LEU A 235 -13.35 19.54 -18.17
N PHE A 236 -14.24 18.65 -18.62
CA PHE A 236 -13.93 17.63 -19.63
C PHE A 236 -14.04 18.14 -21.08
N VAL A 237 -14.76 19.25 -21.29
CA VAL A 237 -14.97 19.83 -22.63
C VAL A 237 -13.82 20.76 -23.00
N ARG A 238 -13.28 21.48 -22.01
CA ARG A 238 -12.15 22.41 -22.15
C ARG A 238 -10.96 21.81 -22.89
N PRO A 239 -10.33 20.71 -22.45
CA PRO A 239 -9.26 20.04 -23.19
C PRO A 239 -9.49 19.75 -24.66
N VAL A 240 -10.70 19.27 -24.96
CA VAL A 240 -11.08 18.84 -26.30
C VAL A 240 -11.23 20.08 -27.17
N LEU A 241 -11.91 21.12 -26.67
CA LEU A 241 -11.98 22.41 -27.35
C LEU A 241 -10.61 23.07 -27.51
N TYR A 242 -9.73 22.98 -26.50
CA TYR A 242 -8.35 23.51 -26.59
C TYR A 242 -7.59 22.84 -27.72
N PHE A 243 -7.64 21.50 -27.76
CA PHE A 243 -6.95 20.68 -28.75
C PHE A 243 -7.51 20.95 -30.15
N LEU A 244 -8.84 20.95 -30.32
CA LEU A 244 -9.46 21.25 -31.61
C LEU A 244 -9.12 22.67 -32.08
N TYR A 245 -9.11 23.65 -31.18
CA TYR A 245 -8.73 25.02 -31.52
C TYR A 245 -7.24 25.12 -31.93
N ARG A 246 -6.32 24.57 -31.13
CA ARG A 246 -4.87 24.68 -31.34
C ARG A 246 -4.37 23.80 -32.50
N TYR A 247 -4.85 22.56 -32.59
CA TYR A 247 -4.34 21.61 -33.57
C TYR A 247 -5.08 21.74 -34.91
N ILE A 248 -6.40 21.90 -34.91
CA ILE A 248 -7.22 21.95 -36.13
C ILE A 248 -7.45 23.39 -36.58
N ALA A 249 -8.13 24.23 -35.78
CA ALA A 249 -8.55 25.57 -36.21
C ALA A 249 -7.37 26.52 -36.46
N ARG A 250 -6.27 26.35 -35.72
CA ARG A 250 -5.02 27.11 -35.89
C ARG A 250 -4.04 26.47 -36.86
N LEU A 251 -4.40 25.37 -37.52
CA LEU A 251 -3.54 24.62 -38.44
C LEU A 251 -2.27 24.07 -37.78
N GLY A 252 -2.30 23.77 -36.48
CA GLY A 252 -1.16 23.23 -35.74
C GLY A 252 -0.64 21.88 -36.26
N PHE A 253 -1.42 21.15 -37.04
CA PHE A 253 -0.93 19.96 -37.77
C PHE A 253 0.15 20.27 -38.81
N LEU A 254 0.27 21.52 -39.28
CA LEU A 254 1.31 21.96 -40.22
C LEU A 254 2.68 22.17 -39.56
N ASP A 255 2.74 22.24 -38.23
CA ASP A 255 3.99 22.36 -37.45
C ASP A 255 4.66 20.99 -37.18
N GLY A 256 4.15 19.90 -37.77
CA GLY A 256 4.74 18.56 -37.66
C GLY A 256 4.55 17.86 -36.31
N ALA A 257 5.36 16.82 -36.07
CA ALA A 257 5.22 15.96 -34.89
C ALA A 257 5.43 16.70 -33.55
N GLY A 258 6.30 17.72 -33.53
CA GLY A 258 6.56 18.54 -32.34
C GLY A 258 5.32 19.27 -31.84
N ALA A 259 4.52 19.86 -32.73
CA ALA A 259 3.29 20.55 -32.35
C ALA A 259 2.16 19.61 -31.93
N PHE A 260 2.09 18.40 -32.49
CA PHE A 260 1.17 17.38 -31.99
C PHE A 260 1.53 17.00 -30.55
N SER A 261 2.82 16.80 -30.25
CA SER A 261 3.32 16.48 -28.91
C SER A 261 3.06 17.61 -27.91
N ILE A 262 3.33 18.87 -28.27
CA ILE A 262 3.05 20.04 -27.41
C ILE A 262 1.55 20.25 -27.20
N THR A 263 0.75 20.13 -28.25
CA THR A 263 -0.70 20.36 -28.15
C THR A 263 -1.38 19.21 -27.40
N ARG A 264 -0.84 17.99 -27.47
CA ARG A 264 -1.26 16.83 -26.69
C ARG A 264 -0.77 16.88 -25.23
N SER A 265 0.45 17.34 -24.95
CA SER A 265 0.95 17.48 -23.59
C SER A 265 0.29 18.65 -22.85
N ARG A 266 0.09 19.80 -23.50
CA ARG A 266 -0.71 20.93 -22.96
C ARG A 266 -2.21 20.63 -22.92
N ARG A 267 -2.71 19.72 -23.77
CA ARG A 267 -4.01 19.06 -23.54
C ARG A 267 -3.95 18.34 -22.22
N SER A 268 -3.01 17.42 -22.00
CA SER A 268 -2.86 16.68 -20.73
C SER A 268 -2.79 17.62 -19.51
N GLY A 269 -2.12 18.77 -19.62
CA GLY A 269 -2.07 19.76 -18.53
C GLY A 269 -3.35 20.55 -18.21
N CYS A 270 -4.38 20.46 -19.07
CA CYS A 270 -5.76 20.83 -18.72
C CYS A 270 -6.68 19.59 -18.69
N ALA A 271 -6.18 18.39 -19.01
CA ALA A 271 -6.94 17.20 -19.44
C ALA A 271 -6.40 15.89 -18.88
N TRP A 272 -5.85 15.89 -17.68
CA TRP A 272 -5.60 14.66 -16.95
C TRP A 272 -6.91 14.06 -16.44
N TRP A 273 -7.77 13.66 -17.38
CA TRP A 273 -8.99 12.86 -17.20
C TRP A 273 -9.28 11.91 -18.37
N TRP A 274 -8.47 11.90 -19.44
CA TRP A 274 -8.79 11.09 -20.62
C TRP A 274 -7.53 10.58 -21.32
N THR A 275 -6.85 9.61 -20.72
CA THR A 275 -6.30 8.39 -21.35
C THR A 275 -5.43 7.64 -20.34
N GLY A 276 -6.01 6.60 -19.72
CA GLY A 276 -5.25 5.45 -19.27
C GLY A 276 -4.91 4.60 -20.49
N SER A 277 -3.81 4.93 -21.16
CA SER A 277 -3.15 4.10 -22.17
C SER A 277 -1.82 4.71 -22.59
N SER A 278 -0.72 4.16 -22.09
CA SER A 278 0.62 4.26 -22.69
C SER A 278 1.43 3.03 -22.20
N GLY A 279 1.13 1.82 -22.67
CA GLY A 279 1.72 1.24 -23.88
C GLY A 279 1.88 2.16 -25.09
N SER A 280 3.12 2.22 -25.60
CA SER A 280 3.63 3.01 -26.74
C SER A 280 4.16 4.41 -26.42
N CYS A 281 5.38 4.46 -25.88
CA CYS A 281 6.36 5.51 -26.18
C CYS A 281 7.70 4.95 -26.68
N ASP A 282 7.80 3.66 -27.04
CA ASP A 282 9.01 3.06 -27.64
C ASP A 282 9.16 3.33 -29.14
N ALA A 283 8.31 4.16 -29.74
CA ALA A 283 8.25 4.35 -31.19
C ALA A 283 9.02 5.59 -31.72
N TRP A 284 9.83 6.27 -30.90
CA TRP A 284 10.64 7.41 -31.35
C TRP A 284 12.16 7.14 -31.36
N ALA A 285 12.63 6.09 -30.69
CA ALA A 285 14.07 5.75 -30.65
C ALA A 285 14.56 4.85 -31.81
N SER A 286 13.69 4.44 -32.75
CA SER A 286 14.04 3.46 -33.80
C SER A 286 14.03 3.98 -35.23
N ARG A 287 13.98 5.31 -35.46
CA ARG A 287 14.00 5.89 -36.82
C ARG A 287 15.03 7.01 -37.01
N ALA A 288 16.25 6.80 -36.52
CA ALA A 288 17.41 7.58 -36.92
C ALA A 288 18.68 6.72 -36.97
N SER A 289 18.71 5.73 -37.87
CA SER A 289 19.95 5.29 -38.53
C SER A 289 19.58 4.45 -39.75
N GLY A 290 20.11 4.85 -40.90
CA GLY A 290 19.77 4.30 -42.20
C GLY A 290 20.33 2.90 -42.45
N SER A 291 19.54 2.14 -43.19
CA SER A 291 19.94 1.23 -44.29
C SER A 291 21.39 0.74 -44.35
N CYS A 292 21.57 -0.58 -44.26
CA CYS A 292 22.15 -1.33 -45.37
C CYS A 292 21.78 -2.83 -45.26
N THR A 293 21.30 -3.39 -46.35
CA THR A 293 20.81 -4.77 -46.49
C THR A 293 21.82 -5.58 -47.32
N PHE A 294 21.79 -6.91 -47.16
CA PHE A 294 22.38 -7.98 -48.00
C PHE A 294 23.87 -8.33 -47.84
N VAL A 295 24.20 -9.55 -47.37
CA VAL A 295 24.50 -10.78 -48.16
C VAL A 295 25.05 -11.91 -47.26
N THR A 296 24.51 -13.10 -47.49
CA THR A 296 24.86 -14.51 -47.21
C THR A 296 26.29 -14.99 -46.87
N ARG A 297 26.33 -16.06 -46.03
CA ARG A 297 27.23 -17.25 -46.00
C ARG A 297 28.76 -17.08 -45.75
N CYS A 298 29.26 -17.74 -44.70
CA CYS A 298 30.13 -18.95 -44.79
C CYS A 298 30.61 -19.47 -43.42
N CYS A 299 30.87 -20.78 -43.38
CA CYS A 299 31.28 -21.60 -42.23
C CYS A 299 32.78 -21.53 -41.90
N ALA A 300 33.10 -22.04 -40.69
CA ALA A 300 34.31 -22.77 -40.26
C ALA A 300 35.49 -22.01 -39.59
N PRO A 301 36.26 -22.70 -38.71
CA PRO A 301 36.81 -22.16 -37.45
C PRO A 301 38.36 -22.08 -37.38
N MET A 302 38.86 -21.68 -36.20
CA MET A 302 40.25 -21.70 -35.66
C MET A 302 41.09 -20.43 -35.83
N ALA A 303 41.43 -19.80 -34.70
CA ALA A 303 42.78 -19.80 -34.09
C ALA A 303 42.93 -18.62 -33.10
N ALA A 304 43.53 -18.91 -31.93
CA ALA A 304 43.80 -17.96 -30.87
C ALA A 304 44.83 -16.88 -31.27
N PRO A 305 44.83 -15.74 -30.56
CA PRO A 305 46.08 -15.31 -29.96
C PRO A 305 45.94 -14.98 -28.47
N SER A 306 46.94 -15.46 -27.75
CA SER A 306 47.31 -15.11 -26.38
C SER A 306 47.44 -13.60 -26.18
N GLY A 307 46.76 -13.09 -25.16
CA GLY A 307 46.95 -11.75 -24.63
C GLY A 307 46.42 -11.71 -23.21
N THR A 308 47.32 -11.65 -22.25
CA THR A 308 47.05 -11.52 -20.81
C THR A 308 46.22 -10.28 -20.54
N SER A 309 44.96 -10.47 -20.16
CA SER A 309 44.15 -9.47 -19.47
C SER A 309 43.49 -10.12 -18.27
N GLU A 310 43.61 -9.45 -17.14
CA GLU A 310 43.13 -9.79 -15.81
C GLU A 310 41.83 -10.59 -15.82
N ILE A 311 41.86 -11.73 -15.11
CA ILE A 311 40.69 -12.52 -14.79
C ILE A 311 39.76 -11.62 -13.98
N ASP A 312 38.67 -11.20 -14.62
CA ASP A 312 37.52 -10.57 -13.96
C ASP A 312 36.95 -11.57 -12.95
N SER A 313 37.30 -11.38 -11.68
CA SER A 313 36.86 -12.20 -10.55
C SER A 313 35.39 -11.98 -10.18
N ARG A 314 34.58 -11.38 -11.06
CA ARG A 314 33.11 -11.26 -10.88
C ARG A 314 32.29 -12.37 -11.55
N ALA A 315 32.91 -13.28 -12.29
CA ALA A 315 32.23 -14.46 -12.82
C ALA A 315 32.56 -15.69 -11.95
N LEU A 316 31.94 -15.78 -10.76
CA LEU A 316 31.65 -17.00 -9.96
C LEU A 316 31.38 -16.60 -8.49
N ASN A 317 30.27 -15.91 -8.24
CA ASN A 317 29.58 -15.95 -6.95
C ASN A 317 28.08 -15.91 -7.27
N PRO A 318 27.27 -16.92 -6.89
CA PRO A 318 25.83 -16.76 -6.96
C PRO A 318 25.47 -15.61 -6.02
N THR A 319 25.08 -14.47 -6.57
CA THR A 319 24.58 -13.35 -5.75
C THR A 319 23.29 -13.83 -5.09
N MET A 320 23.34 -14.06 -3.77
CA MET A 320 22.19 -14.45 -2.95
C MET A 320 21.06 -13.44 -3.18
N THR A 321 19.89 -13.89 -3.62
CA THR A 321 18.76 -13.02 -3.93
C THR A 321 17.89 -12.82 -2.70
N THR A 322 17.68 -11.56 -2.30
CA THR A 322 16.87 -11.18 -1.14
C THR A 322 15.61 -10.43 -1.56
N ILE A 323 14.46 -10.87 -1.05
CA ILE A 323 13.15 -10.32 -1.41
C ILE A 323 12.37 -9.99 -0.13
N LEU A 324 12.02 -8.72 0.05
CA LEU A 324 11.14 -8.25 1.11
C LEU A 324 9.69 -8.18 0.58
N GLY A 325 8.82 -9.07 1.05
CA GLY A 325 7.38 -9.01 0.80
C GLY A 325 6.66 -8.11 1.81
N ILE A 326 5.73 -7.27 1.34
CA ILE A 326 5.03 -6.28 2.16
C ILE A 326 3.53 -6.33 1.85
N ASN A 327 2.71 -6.37 2.90
CA ASN A 327 1.30 -5.98 2.88
C ASN A 327 1.16 -4.65 3.65
N ALA A 328 0.61 -3.61 3.01
CA ALA A 328 0.53 -2.27 3.59
C ALA A 328 -0.73 -1.52 3.13
N PHE A 329 -1.10 -0.47 3.88
CA PHE A 329 -2.23 0.43 3.57
C PHE A 329 -3.60 -0.25 3.55
N HIS A 330 -3.68 -1.39 4.23
CA HIS A 330 -4.89 -2.15 4.50
C HIS A 330 -4.74 -2.87 5.83
N GLY A 331 -5.83 -3.36 6.40
CA GLY A 331 -5.81 -4.14 7.64
C GLY A 331 -4.79 -5.27 7.57
N ASP A 332 -4.22 -5.60 8.73
CA ASP A 332 -3.23 -6.68 8.87
C ASP A 332 -1.95 -6.46 8.05
N SER A 333 -1.43 -5.24 8.11
CA SER A 333 -0.14 -4.90 7.48
C SER A 333 1.01 -5.72 8.10
N SER A 334 1.92 -6.18 7.25
CA SER A 334 2.91 -7.19 7.60
C SER A 334 4.09 -7.21 6.64
N ALA A 335 5.17 -7.88 7.05
CA ALA A 335 6.36 -8.06 6.23
C ALA A 335 6.89 -9.50 6.33
N CYS A 336 7.49 -9.97 5.25
CA CYS A 336 8.28 -11.20 5.23
C CYS A 336 9.56 -11.04 4.41
N LEU A 337 10.57 -11.84 4.70
CA LEU A 337 11.84 -11.83 3.98
C LEU A 337 12.19 -13.23 3.46
N LEU A 338 12.43 -13.30 2.16
CA LEU A 338 12.98 -14.47 1.47
C LEU A 338 14.46 -14.24 1.15
N ARG A 339 15.25 -15.32 1.28
CA ARG A 339 16.61 -15.41 0.74
C ARG A 339 16.70 -16.69 -0.08
N ASP A 340 16.95 -16.55 -1.37
CA ASP A 340 17.03 -17.66 -2.33
C ASP A 340 15.82 -18.61 -2.27
N GLY A 341 14.63 -18.03 -2.16
CA GLY A 341 13.35 -18.75 -2.06
C GLY A 341 13.03 -19.33 -0.68
N VAL A 342 13.95 -19.28 0.28
CA VAL A 342 13.74 -19.75 1.65
C VAL A 342 13.25 -18.60 2.51
N MET A 343 12.14 -18.81 3.23
CA MET A 343 11.60 -17.82 4.14
C MET A 343 12.40 -17.78 5.45
N LEU A 344 12.98 -16.63 5.75
CA LEU A 344 13.79 -16.42 6.95
C LEU A 344 12.96 -15.86 8.09
N ALA A 345 12.10 -14.89 7.79
CA ALA A 345 11.40 -14.07 8.76
C ALA A 345 10.03 -13.66 8.22
N ALA A 346 9.01 -13.63 9.08
CA ALA A 346 7.72 -13.01 8.79
C ALA A 346 7.05 -12.53 10.07
N ALA A 347 6.54 -11.30 10.10
CA ALA A 347 5.84 -10.74 11.26
C ALA A 347 4.77 -9.71 10.87
N GLU A 348 3.68 -9.70 11.62
CA GLU A 348 2.61 -8.71 11.48
C GLU A 348 2.94 -7.45 12.28
N GLU A 349 2.67 -6.26 11.74
CA GLU A 349 3.02 -4.99 12.37
C GLU A 349 2.27 -4.78 13.71
N GLU A 350 1.07 -5.35 13.85
CA GLU A 350 0.29 -5.28 15.09
C GLU A 350 1.03 -5.88 16.30
N ARG A 351 1.95 -6.84 16.08
CA ARG A 351 2.73 -7.47 17.15
C ARG A 351 3.67 -6.47 17.82
N PHE A 352 4.21 -5.54 17.05
CA PHE A 352 5.16 -4.52 17.51
C PHE A 352 4.46 -3.23 17.94
N ARG A 353 3.49 -2.76 17.15
CA ARG A 353 2.75 -1.52 17.42
C ARG A 353 1.75 -1.66 18.56
N ARG A 354 1.36 -2.89 18.90
CA ARG A 354 0.32 -3.22 19.89
C ARG A 354 -1.07 -2.65 19.55
N VAL A 355 -1.29 -2.33 18.27
CA VAL A 355 -2.56 -1.88 17.70
C VAL A 355 -3.10 -2.96 16.78
N LYS A 356 -4.27 -3.52 17.12
CA LYS A 356 -4.89 -4.60 16.36
C LYS A 356 -5.21 -4.19 14.93
N HIS A 357 -5.00 -5.09 13.98
CA HIS A 357 -5.32 -4.91 12.56
C HIS A 357 -4.64 -3.70 11.93
N TRP A 358 -3.44 -3.33 12.40
CA TRP A 358 -2.71 -2.14 11.95
C TRP A 358 -2.76 -1.97 10.42
N ALA A 359 -3.29 -0.82 9.99
CA ALA A 359 -3.56 -0.55 8.57
C ALA A 359 -2.52 0.35 7.88
N GLY A 360 -1.45 0.73 8.58
CA GLY A 360 -0.40 1.60 8.06
C GLY A 360 0.79 0.85 7.47
N PHE A 361 1.87 1.57 7.16
CA PHE A 361 3.11 0.97 6.66
C PHE A 361 3.77 0.07 7.74
N PRO A 362 4.21 -1.17 7.42
CA PRO A 362 4.72 -2.13 8.40
C PRO A 362 6.20 -1.92 8.74
N SER A 363 6.55 -0.73 9.19
CA SER A 363 7.94 -0.31 9.45
C SER A 363 8.67 -1.15 10.52
N GLU A 364 8.00 -1.54 11.61
CA GLU A 364 8.63 -2.31 12.69
C GLU A 364 8.86 -3.77 12.27
N ALA A 365 7.90 -4.36 11.56
CA ALA A 365 8.01 -5.69 10.99
C ALA A 365 9.11 -5.76 9.93
N ILE A 366 9.23 -4.75 9.06
CA ILE A 366 10.34 -4.65 8.11
C ILE A 366 11.67 -4.55 8.85
N ARG A 367 11.78 -3.65 9.84
CA ARG A 367 13.03 -3.47 10.61
C ARG A 367 13.46 -4.76 11.29
N TRP A 368 12.50 -5.49 11.87
CA TRP A 368 12.77 -6.77 12.49
C TRP A 368 13.20 -7.83 11.46
N CYS A 369 12.51 -7.95 10.32
CA CYS A 369 12.88 -8.92 9.28
C CYS A 369 14.30 -8.69 8.74
N LEU A 370 14.70 -7.43 8.57
CA LEU A 370 16.04 -7.06 8.12
C LEU A 370 17.11 -7.38 9.17
N ALA A 371 16.84 -7.05 10.43
CA ALA A 371 17.72 -7.37 11.55
C ALA A 371 17.91 -8.88 11.71
N GLU A 372 16.82 -9.67 11.63
CA GLU A 372 16.85 -11.14 11.71
C GLU A 372 17.72 -11.75 10.61
N ALA A 373 17.73 -11.14 9.42
CA ALA A 373 18.53 -11.59 8.29
C ALA A 373 19.96 -11.02 8.26
N GLY A 374 20.30 -10.12 9.18
CA GLY A 374 21.60 -9.47 9.27
C GLY A 374 21.93 -8.57 8.07
N ILE A 375 20.91 -7.95 7.45
CA ILE A 375 21.08 -7.08 6.27
C ILE A 375 20.45 -5.71 6.48
N GLY A 376 21.02 -4.68 5.86
CA GLY A 376 20.40 -3.35 5.73
C GLY A 376 19.53 -3.23 4.47
N LEU A 377 18.79 -2.12 4.35
CA LEU A 377 17.96 -1.83 3.17
C LEU A 377 18.76 -1.78 1.87
N GLY A 378 20.02 -1.31 1.93
CA GLY A 378 20.88 -1.23 0.75
C GLY A 378 21.30 -2.58 0.17
N GLN A 379 21.13 -3.66 0.93
CA GLN A 379 21.43 -5.03 0.53
C GLN A 379 20.20 -5.79 0.02
N LEU A 380 19.02 -5.16 -0.01
CA LEU A 380 17.81 -5.75 -0.58
C LEU A 380 17.81 -5.65 -2.11
N ASP A 381 17.66 -6.78 -2.79
CA ASP A 381 17.56 -6.81 -4.25
C ASP A 381 16.15 -6.43 -4.72
N HIS A 382 15.13 -6.88 -3.98
CA HIS A 382 13.73 -6.72 -4.35
C HIS A 382 12.82 -6.40 -3.16
N VAL A 383 11.82 -5.55 -3.42
CA VAL A 383 10.66 -5.32 -2.55
C VAL A 383 9.41 -5.67 -3.33
N ALA A 384 8.55 -6.55 -2.80
CA ALA A 384 7.30 -6.95 -3.43
C ALA A 384 6.13 -6.49 -2.58
N ILE A 385 5.22 -5.69 -3.14
CA ILE A 385 4.03 -5.20 -2.44
C ILE A 385 2.76 -5.92 -2.92
N ASN A 386 1.93 -6.33 -1.97
CA ASN A 386 0.60 -6.91 -2.18
C ASN A 386 -0.43 -5.84 -2.59
N GLN A 387 -0.21 -5.20 -3.74
CA GLN A 387 -1.14 -4.26 -4.34
C GLN A 387 -0.70 -3.96 -5.78
N ASP A 388 -1.63 -4.04 -6.73
CA ASP A 388 -1.44 -3.51 -8.08
C ASP A 388 -2.55 -2.51 -8.43
N SER A 389 -2.19 -1.22 -8.37
CA SER A 389 -3.12 -0.13 -8.68
C SER A 389 -3.68 -0.19 -10.11
N ARG A 390 -2.95 -0.82 -11.05
CA ARG A 390 -3.29 -0.96 -12.48
C ARG A 390 -4.13 -2.20 -12.77
N ALA A 391 -4.20 -3.16 -11.84
CA ALA A 391 -5.02 -4.35 -12.00
C ALA A 391 -6.50 -3.99 -12.24
N ASN A 392 -7.15 -4.73 -13.15
CA ASN A 392 -8.58 -4.62 -13.49
C ASN A 392 -9.04 -3.20 -13.93
N LEU A 393 -8.15 -2.35 -14.45
CA LEU A 393 -8.44 -0.96 -14.79
C LEU A 393 -9.64 -0.77 -15.76
N GLY A 394 -9.74 -1.62 -16.79
CA GLY A 394 -10.86 -1.57 -17.74
C GLY A 394 -12.23 -1.83 -17.08
N ARG A 395 -12.30 -2.77 -16.14
CA ARG A 395 -13.52 -3.07 -15.38
C ARG A 395 -13.83 -1.99 -14.34
N LYS A 396 -12.81 -1.47 -13.66
CA LYS A 396 -12.95 -0.28 -12.78
C LYS A 396 -13.58 0.88 -13.54
N LEU A 397 -13.12 1.14 -14.77
CA LEU A 397 -13.64 2.21 -15.62
C LEU A 397 -15.07 1.93 -16.07
N ALA A 398 -15.36 0.72 -16.58
CA ALA A 398 -16.70 0.33 -17.01
C ALA A 398 -17.73 0.45 -15.86
N TYR A 399 -17.40 -0.06 -14.68
CA TYR A 399 -18.25 0.06 -13.49
C TYR A 399 -18.51 1.52 -13.11
N THR A 400 -17.45 2.35 -13.10
CA THR A 400 -17.58 3.79 -12.84
C THR A 400 -18.54 4.46 -13.83
N VAL A 401 -18.45 4.14 -15.13
CA VAL A 401 -19.35 4.68 -16.16
C VAL A 401 -20.81 4.26 -15.92
N THR A 402 -21.06 3.00 -15.56
CA THR A 402 -22.42 2.48 -15.32
C THR A 402 -23.10 3.10 -14.09
N LYS A 403 -22.33 3.55 -13.10
CA LYS A 403 -22.87 4.06 -11.82
C LYS A 403 -23.09 5.57 -11.77
N ARG A 404 -22.70 6.33 -12.80
CA ARG A 404 -22.79 7.81 -12.85
C ARG A 404 -22.39 8.44 -11.50
N PRO A 405 -21.11 8.35 -11.10
CA PRO A 405 -20.66 8.63 -9.75
C PRO A 405 -21.01 10.05 -9.33
N ASP A 406 -21.41 10.20 -8.07
CA ASP A 406 -21.58 11.50 -7.43
C ASP A 406 -20.25 12.28 -7.47
N LEU A 407 -20.31 13.54 -7.87
CA LEU A 407 -19.12 14.37 -8.12
C LEU A 407 -18.25 14.52 -6.86
N GLY A 408 -18.86 14.51 -5.67
CA GLY A 408 -18.16 14.57 -4.38
C GLY A 408 -17.30 13.34 -4.06
N LEU A 409 -17.75 12.15 -4.46
CA LEU A 409 -17.02 10.88 -4.28
C LEU A 409 -15.79 10.78 -5.18
N VAL A 410 -15.85 11.40 -6.35
CA VAL A 410 -14.73 11.50 -7.30
C VAL A 410 -13.69 12.51 -6.79
N LEU A 411 -14.14 13.67 -6.29
CA LEU A 411 -13.30 14.71 -5.67
C LEU A 411 -12.53 14.20 -4.44
N ASP A 412 -13.17 13.45 -3.55
CA ASP A 412 -12.51 12.88 -2.37
C ASP A 412 -11.45 11.82 -2.74
N ARG A 413 -11.70 11.01 -3.78
CA ARG A 413 -10.70 10.02 -4.26
C ARG A 413 -9.48 10.69 -4.89
N LEU A 414 -9.64 11.87 -5.47
CA LEU A 414 -8.53 12.64 -6.04
C LEU A 414 -7.73 13.37 -4.96
N ARG A 415 -8.41 13.86 -3.92
CA ARG A 415 -7.78 14.48 -2.75
C ARG A 415 -6.89 13.46 -2.01
N ASN A 416 -7.39 12.25 -1.77
CA ASN A 416 -6.60 11.18 -1.12
C ASN A 416 -5.50 10.60 -2.02
N LYS A 417 -5.55 10.80 -3.34
CA LYS A 417 -4.48 10.37 -4.26
C LYS A 417 -3.23 11.25 -4.13
N ARG A 418 -3.35 12.46 -3.57
CA ARG A 418 -2.23 13.38 -3.28
C ARG A 418 -1.39 12.96 -2.05
N GLU A 419 -1.84 12.01 -1.25
CA GLU A 419 -1.19 11.63 0.02
C GLU A 419 -0.43 10.29 -0.04
N ARG A 420 -0.52 9.54 -1.14
CA ARG A 420 0.14 8.22 -1.23
C ARG A 420 1.58 8.37 -1.72
N ALA A 421 2.50 8.42 -0.76
CA ALA A 421 3.91 8.21 -1.03
C ALA A 421 4.14 6.81 -1.62
N GLY A 422 5.12 6.68 -2.52
CA GLY A 422 5.52 5.38 -3.05
C GLY A 422 6.12 4.48 -1.97
N VAL A 423 6.14 3.15 -2.16
CA VAL A 423 6.78 2.22 -1.19
C VAL A 423 8.23 2.63 -0.91
N ALA A 424 8.96 3.08 -1.93
CA ALA A 424 10.34 3.58 -1.78
C ALA A 424 10.43 4.86 -0.91
N GLU A 425 9.45 5.76 -1.00
CA GLU A 425 9.40 6.97 -0.18
C GLU A 425 9.06 6.64 1.28
N HIS A 426 8.13 5.70 1.51
CA HIS A 426 7.84 5.19 2.85
C HIS A 426 9.05 4.46 3.46
N LEU A 427 9.80 3.69 2.67
CA LEU A 427 11.07 3.09 3.11
C LEU A 427 12.10 4.16 3.47
N ALA A 428 12.28 5.17 2.61
CA ALA A 428 13.21 6.27 2.86
C ALA A 428 12.84 7.06 4.14
N ALA A 429 11.54 7.26 4.40
CA ALA A 429 11.07 7.93 5.60
C ALA A 429 11.25 7.07 6.88
N ALA A 430 11.00 5.76 6.80
CA ALA A 430 11.07 4.86 7.95
C ALA A 430 12.51 4.45 8.33
N PHE A 431 13.47 4.56 7.41
CA PHE A 431 14.86 4.13 7.56
C PHE A 431 15.83 5.26 7.18
N ALA A 432 15.74 6.38 7.91
CA ALA A 432 16.59 7.53 7.69
C ALA A 432 18.09 7.15 7.77
N GLY A 433 18.84 7.47 6.71
CA GLY A 433 20.28 7.16 6.60
C GLY A 433 20.60 5.92 5.77
N GLU A 434 19.60 5.09 5.44
CA GLU A 434 19.75 3.97 4.51
C GLU A 434 19.05 4.27 3.17
N ARG A 435 19.59 3.75 2.07
CA ARG A 435 18.99 3.89 0.73
C ARG A 435 18.67 2.51 0.18
N PHE A 436 17.43 2.31 -0.22
CA PHE A 436 17.03 1.14 -0.99
C PHE A 436 17.54 1.29 -2.44
N ALA A 437 18.31 0.31 -2.91
CA ALA A 437 18.89 0.29 -4.26
C ALA A 437 18.27 -0.79 -5.18
N GLY A 438 17.37 -1.61 -4.63
CA GLY A 438 16.73 -2.70 -5.35
C GLY A 438 15.54 -2.28 -6.22
N ARG A 439 14.77 -3.28 -6.66
CA ARG A 439 13.57 -3.08 -7.49
C ARG A 439 12.28 -3.29 -6.69
N VAL A 440 11.28 -2.43 -6.92
CA VAL A 440 9.93 -2.62 -6.38
C VAL A 440 9.07 -3.38 -7.39
N HIS A 441 8.32 -4.38 -6.91
CA HIS A 441 7.39 -5.20 -7.67
C HIS A 441 5.99 -5.04 -7.09
N GLU A 442 5.04 -4.66 -7.93
CA GLU A 442 3.61 -4.61 -7.58
C GLU A 442 2.99 -5.97 -7.94
N VAL A 443 2.40 -6.66 -6.97
CA VAL A 443 1.74 -7.96 -7.16
C VAL A 443 0.26 -7.78 -6.88
N GLU A 444 -0.58 -8.20 -7.84
CA GLU A 444 -2.03 -8.12 -7.72
C GLU A 444 -2.54 -8.88 -6.49
N HIS A 445 -3.47 -8.27 -5.75
CA HIS A 445 -3.90 -8.72 -4.42
C HIS A 445 -4.32 -10.19 -4.37
N HIS A 446 -5.20 -10.61 -5.28
CA HIS A 446 -5.63 -12.00 -5.27
C HIS A 446 -4.56 -12.95 -5.79
N LEU A 447 -3.69 -12.55 -6.73
CA LEU A 447 -2.53 -13.36 -7.12
C LEU A 447 -1.60 -13.60 -5.94
N ALA A 448 -1.34 -12.57 -5.12
CA ALA A 448 -0.56 -12.72 -3.89
C ALA A 448 -1.27 -13.70 -2.93
N HIS A 449 -2.58 -13.58 -2.71
CA HIS A 449 -3.33 -14.57 -1.91
C HIS A 449 -3.19 -16.00 -2.45
N LEU A 450 -3.38 -16.22 -3.75
CA LEU A 450 -3.24 -17.55 -4.36
C LEU A 450 -1.82 -18.09 -4.17
N SER A 451 -0.81 -17.22 -4.34
CA SER A 451 0.61 -17.54 -4.17
C SER A 451 0.97 -17.86 -2.71
N SER A 452 0.39 -17.14 -1.74
CA SER A 452 0.67 -17.31 -0.31
C SER A 452 0.20 -18.66 0.22
N ALA A 453 -0.75 -19.31 -0.46
CA ALA A 453 -1.16 -20.67 -0.16
C ALA A 453 -0.50 -21.70 -1.08
N PHE A 454 -0.50 -21.50 -2.41
CA PHE A 454 -0.01 -22.51 -3.35
C PHE A 454 1.49 -22.78 -3.22
N HIS A 455 2.34 -21.76 -3.31
CA HIS A 455 3.80 -21.96 -3.38
C HIS A 455 4.40 -22.52 -2.10
N VAL A 456 3.71 -22.36 -0.97
CA VAL A 456 4.12 -22.89 0.34
C VAL A 456 3.38 -24.17 0.73
N SER A 457 2.43 -24.63 -0.10
CA SER A 457 1.71 -25.89 0.12
C SER A 457 2.59 -27.08 -0.27
N PRO A 458 2.27 -28.31 0.21
CA PRO A 458 2.96 -29.52 -0.23
C PRO A 458 2.52 -30.03 -1.62
N PHE A 459 1.64 -29.32 -2.34
CA PHE A 459 1.03 -29.83 -3.58
C PHE A 459 1.71 -29.29 -4.84
N GLU A 460 2.23 -30.17 -5.68
CA GLU A 460 2.78 -29.81 -7.00
C GLU A 460 1.72 -29.27 -7.96
N GLU A 461 0.49 -29.79 -7.88
CA GLU A 461 -0.67 -29.27 -8.59
C GLU A 461 -1.89 -29.18 -7.66
N ALA A 462 -2.63 -28.09 -7.75
CA ALA A 462 -3.84 -27.87 -6.96
C ALA A 462 -4.77 -26.86 -7.62
N VAL A 463 -6.06 -26.97 -7.33
CA VAL A 463 -6.98 -25.84 -7.51
C VAL A 463 -6.61 -24.79 -6.47
N VAL A 464 -6.40 -23.55 -6.92
CA VAL A 464 -6.05 -22.43 -6.05
C VAL A 464 -7.28 -21.53 -5.92
N VAL A 465 -7.68 -21.19 -4.70
CA VAL A 465 -8.88 -20.37 -4.45
C VAL A 465 -8.59 -19.30 -3.40
N SER A 466 -8.90 -18.06 -3.75
CA SER A 466 -8.89 -16.92 -2.85
C SER A 466 -10.30 -16.36 -2.73
N VAL A 467 -10.82 -16.22 -1.51
CA VAL A 467 -12.11 -15.58 -1.22
C VAL A 467 -11.93 -14.56 -0.11
N ASP A 468 -12.35 -13.32 -0.34
CA ASP A 468 -11.97 -12.18 0.48
C ASP A 468 -13.07 -11.09 0.51
N GLY A 469 -12.79 -10.00 1.26
CA GLY A 469 -13.55 -8.75 1.21
C GLY A 469 -13.45 -8.10 -0.17
N PHE A 470 -12.40 -7.30 -0.38
CA PHE A 470 -12.03 -6.77 -1.69
C PHE A 470 -10.54 -6.45 -1.75
N GLY A 471 -9.91 -6.73 -2.89
CA GLY A 471 -8.59 -6.23 -3.24
C GLY A 471 -8.46 -6.09 -4.76
N ASP A 472 -7.84 -5.00 -5.22
CA ASP A 472 -7.65 -4.70 -6.65
C ASP A 472 -8.91 -4.85 -7.54
N PHE A 473 -10.08 -4.57 -6.97
CA PHE A 473 -11.42 -4.64 -7.61
C PHE A 473 -11.99 -6.06 -7.79
N ALA A 474 -11.36 -7.08 -7.22
CA ALA A 474 -11.90 -8.42 -7.07
C ALA A 474 -12.17 -8.74 -5.59
N SER A 475 -13.01 -9.74 -5.35
CA SER A 475 -13.31 -10.29 -4.02
C SER A 475 -13.07 -11.80 -3.95
N ALA A 476 -12.99 -12.46 -5.09
CA ALA A 476 -12.55 -13.83 -5.19
C ALA A 476 -11.78 -14.04 -6.49
N ALA A 477 -10.83 -14.96 -6.47
CA ALA A 477 -10.12 -15.43 -7.65
C ALA A 477 -9.83 -16.91 -7.51
N TRP A 478 -9.81 -17.62 -8.63
CA TRP A 478 -9.42 -19.03 -8.63
C TRP A 478 -8.71 -19.41 -9.91
N GLY A 479 -8.07 -20.58 -9.86
CA GLY A 479 -7.33 -21.10 -10.98
C GLY A 479 -6.65 -22.42 -10.66
N VAL A 480 -5.57 -22.69 -11.39
CA VAL A 480 -4.77 -23.91 -11.20
C VAL A 480 -3.31 -23.53 -10.98
N GLY A 481 -2.74 -24.06 -9.90
CA GLY A 481 -1.30 -24.02 -9.67
C GLY A 481 -0.64 -25.30 -10.20
N ARG A 482 0.49 -25.17 -10.92
CA ARG A 482 1.34 -26.29 -11.37
C ARG A 482 2.81 -25.92 -11.25
N GLY A 483 3.55 -26.65 -10.41
CA GLY A 483 4.96 -26.35 -10.12
C GLY A 483 5.13 -24.97 -9.49
N THR A 484 5.70 -24.03 -10.24
CA THR A 484 5.92 -22.62 -9.85
C THR A 484 4.95 -21.63 -10.49
N ARG A 485 4.00 -22.10 -11.31
CA ARG A 485 3.08 -21.24 -12.06
C ARG A 485 1.68 -21.30 -11.47
N ILE A 486 1.03 -20.15 -11.42
CA ILE A 486 -0.38 -20.01 -11.11
C ILE A 486 -1.08 -19.43 -12.34
N GLU A 487 -2.01 -20.20 -12.90
CA GLU A 487 -2.91 -19.72 -13.95
C GLU A 487 -4.23 -19.29 -13.30
N VAL A 488 -4.49 -17.99 -13.27
CA VAL A 488 -5.77 -17.45 -12.78
C VAL A 488 -6.82 -17.58 -13.88
N VAL A 489 -7.85 -18.37 -13.63
CA VAL A 489 -8.88 -18.72 -14.61
C VAL A 489 -10.01 -17.69 -14.59
N ASP A 490 -10.49 -17.31 -13.41
CA ASP A 490 -11.61 -16.37 -13.29
C ASP A 490 -11.64 -15.67 -11.92
N LYS A 491 -12.50 -14.65 -11.80
CA LYS A 491 -12.63 -13.80 -10.61
C LYS A 491 -14.07 -13.34 -10.38
N VAL A 492 -14.44 -13.15 -9.12
CA VAL A 492 -15.61 -12.34 -8.75
C VAL A 492 -15.16 -10.91 -8.52
N TYR A 493 -15.82 -9.97 -9.20
CA TYR A 493 -15.48 -8.55 -9.15
C TYR A 493 -16.38 -7.77 -8.21
N PHE A 494 -15.89 -6.61 -7.78
CA PHE A 494 -16.72 -5.60 -7.13
C PHE A 494 -18.00 -5.33 -7.95
N PRO A 495 -19.19 -5.26 -7.30
CA PRO A 495 -19.44 -5.12 -5.87
C PRO A 495 -19.81 -6.42 -5.12
N HIS A 496 -19.65 -7.60 -5.71
CA HIS A 496 -20.07 -8.85 -5.08
C HIS A 496 -18.93 -9.43 -4.22
N SER A 497 -19.21 -9.85 -2.99
CA SER A 497 -18.19 -10.37 -2.06
C SER A 497 -18.83 -11.19 -0.93
N LEU A 498 -18.36 -12.42 -0.70
CA LEU A 498 -18.78 -13.20 0.46
C LEU A 498 -18.23 -12.60 1.76
N GLY A 499 -17.05 -11.98 1.74
CA GLY A 499 -16.51 -11.26 2.90
C GLY A 499 -17.40 -10.09 3.31
N THR A 500 -17.86 -9.30 2.33
CA THR A 500 -18.78 -8.17 2.59
C THR A 500 -20.15 -8.65 3.07
N PHE A 501 -20.68 -9.75 2.52
CA PHE A 501 -21.88 -10.39 3.06
C PHE A 501 -21.70 -10.73 4.54
N TYR A 502 -20.64 -11.47 4.87
CA TYR A 502 -20.41 -11.94 6.22
C TYR A 502 -20.19 -10.77 7.21
N GLN A 503 -19.42 -9.76 6.80
CA GLN A 503 -19.17 -8.56 7.60
C GLN A 503 -20.43 -7.71 7.79
N ALA A 504 -21.25 -7.52 6.75
CA ALA A 504 -22.51 -6.78 6.87
C ALA A 504 -23.47 -7.46 7.86
N MET A 505 -23.55 -8.79 7.85
CA MET A 505 -24.34 -9.55 8.81
C MET A 505 -23.77 -9.45 10.23
N THR A 506 -22.44 -9.46 10.36
CA THR A 506 -21.72 -9.26 11.63
C THR A 506 -22.09 -7.91 12.26
N GLN A 507 -22.08 -6.84 11.45
CA GLN A 507 -22.52 -5.52 11.88
C GLN A 507 -24.02 -5.51 12.25
N PHE A 508 -24.87 -6.19 11.48
CA PHE A 508 -26.31 -6.22 11.69
C PHE A 508 -26.70 -6.88 13.02
N ILE A 509 -25.96 -7.91 13.45
CA ILE A 509 -26.15 -8.55 14.75
C ILE A 509 -25.41 -7.83 15.90
N GLY A 510 -24.93 -6.61 15.65
CA GLY A 510 -24.42 -5.70 16.68
C GLY A 510 -22.94 -5.89 17.03
N PHE A 511 -22.14 -6.43 16.11
CA PHE A 511 -20.68 -6.48 16.22
C PHE A 511 -20.05 -5.55 15.16
N PRO A 512 -19.80 -4.27 15.50
CA PRO A 512 -19.48 -3.25 14.48
C PRO A 512 -18.01 -3.21 14.05
N ASN A 513 -17.10 -3.85 14.80
CA ASN A 513 -15.67 -3.67 14.59
C ASN A 513 -15.14 -4.53 13.43
N TYR A 514 -14.09 -4.05 12.77
CA TYR A 514 -13.32 -4.87 11.83
C TYR A 514 -12.72 -6.08 12.55
N GLY A 515 -12.81 -7.25 11.94
CA GLY A 515 -12.30 -8.50 12.50
C GLY A 515 -13.25 -9.17 13.50
N ASP A 516 -14.47 -8.69 13.72
CA ASP A 516 -15.46 -9.34 14.61
C ASP A 516 -16.20 -10.53 13.97
N GLU A 517 -15.93 -10.86 12.69
CA GLU A 517 -16.64 -11.90 11.93
C GLU A 517 -16.55 -13.28 12.60
N TYR A 518 -15.43 -13.58 13.26
CA TYR A 518 -15.27 -14.83 14.02
C TYR A 518 -16.27 -14.97 15.18
N LYS A 519 -16.86 -13.87 15.67
CA LYS A 519 -17.91 -13.92 16.70
C LYS A 519 -19.18 -14.52 16.14
N VAL A 520 -19.57 -14.18 14.90
CA VAL A 520 -20.71 -14.79 14.22
C VAL A 520 -20.47 -16.29 14.02
N MET A 521 -19.24 -16.64 13.61
CA MET A 521 -18.84 -18.05 13.45
C MET A 521 -18.94 -18.81 14.78
N GLY A 522 -18.51 -18.22 15.89
CA GLY A 522 -18.61 -18.82 17.22
C GLY A 522 -20.04 -18.82 17.79
N LEU A 523 -20.90 -17.90 17.37
CA LEU A 523 -22.30 -17.80 17.79
C LEU A 523 -23.19 -18.79 17.02
N ALA A 524 -22.84 -19.10 15.77
CA ALA A 524 -23.64 -19.94 14.87
C ALA A 524 -24.08 -21.29 15.47
N PRO A 525 -23.25 -22.06 16.21
CA PRO A 525 -23.67 -23.32 16.82
C PRO A 525 -24.81 -23.22 17.87
N TYR A 526 -25.15 -22.02 18.34
CA TYR A 526 -26.20 -21.80 19.33
C TYR A 526 -27.56 -21.44 18.72
N GLY A 527 -27.67 -21.44 17.39
CA GLY A 527 -28.89 -21.08 16.67
C GLY A 527 -29.33 -22.14 15.67
N GLU A 528 -30.51 -21.94 15.11
CA GLU A 528 -31.10 -22.74 14.04
C GLU A 528 -31.05 -21.99 12.70
N PRO A 529 -30.95 -22.68 11.54
CA PRO A 529 -30.85 -22.04 10.23
C PRO A 529 -32.20 -21.49 9.71
N SER A 530 -33.01 -20.88 10.58
CA SER A 530 -34.38 -20.45 10.30
C SER A 530 -34.48 -19.26 9.33
N PHE A 531 -33.38 -18.52 9.11
CA PHE A 531 -33.30 -17.42 8.15
C PHE A 531 -32.58 -17.81 6.85
N LEU A 532 -32.24 -19.09 6.64
CA LEU A 532 -31.52 -19.54 5.44
C LEU A 532 -32.25 -19.17 4.12
N PRO A 533 -33.60 -19.26 4.00
CA PRO A 533 -34.29 -18.78 2.80
C PRO A 533 -33.98 -17.31 2.48
N GLN A 534 -34.00 -16.44 3.48
CA GLN A 534 -33.68 -15.02 3.35
C GLN A 534 -32.21 -14.82 2.98
N MET A 535 -31.29 -15.64 3.51
CA MET A 535 -29.88 -15.57 3.14
C MET A 535 -29.65 -15.92 1.66
N ARG A 536 -30.43 -16.85 1.08
CA ARG A 536 -30.41 -17.15 -0.36
C ARG A 536 -30.98 -16.01 -1.22
N GLU A 537 -31.81 -15.13 -0.66
CA GLU A 537 -32.23 -13.90 -1.34
C GLU A 537 -31.11 -12.84 -1.35
N ILE A 538 -30.23 -12.86 -0.34
CA ILE A 538 -29.08 -11.95 -0.19
C ILE A 538 -27.91 -12.41 -1.07
N VAL A 539 -27.62 -13.71 -1.11
CA VAL A 539 -26.51 -14.30 -1.88
C VAL A 539 -27.06 -15.26 -2.92
N ARG A 540 -26.87 -14.92 -4.20
CA ARG A 540 -27.33 -15.71 -5.35
C ARG A 540 -26.17 -16.50 -5.94
N LEU A 541 -26.36 -17.81 -6.07
CA LEU A 541 -25.37 -18.70 -6.68
C LEU A 541 -25.49 -18.66 -8.21
N GLN A 542 -24.36 -18.66 -8.91
CA GLN A 542 -24.30 -18.64 -10.36
C GLN A 542 -24.00 -20.05 -10.92
N PRO A 543 -24.50 -20.41 -12.11
CA PRO A 543 -24.31 -21.76 -12.66
C PRO A 543 -22.86 -22.20 -12.86
N ASP A 544 -21.94 -21.24 -13.00
CA ASP A 544 -20.50 -21.46 -13.23
C ASP A 544 -19.69 -21.69 -11.94
N GLY A 545 -20.34 -21.64 -10.77
CA GLY A 545 -19.71 -21.74 -9.46
C GLY A 545 -19.54 -20.40 -8.75
N ALA A 546 -19.70 -19.27 -9.45
CA ALA A 546 -19.57 -17.94 -8.86
C ALA A 546 -20.80 -17.59 -7.98
N PHE A 547 -20.77 -16.39 -7.40
CA PHE A 547 -21.84 -15.86 -6.56
C PHE A 547 -22.03 -14.36 -6.79
N GLU A 548 -23.24 -13.89 -6.56
CA GLU A 548 -23.62 -12.48 -6.64
C GLU A 548 -24.41 -12.06 -5.40
N LEU A 549 -24.07 -10.89 -4.86
CA LEU A 549 -24.88 -10.23 -3.84
C LEU A 549 -26.11 -9.54 -4.45
N ASN A 550 -27.27 -9.69 -3.81
CA ASN A 550 -28.42 -8.84 -4.04
C ASN A 550 -28.17 -7.45 -3.44
N LEU A 551 -27.76 -6.53 -4.28
CA LEU A 551 -27.24 -5.21 -3.89
C LEU A 551 -28.27 -4.31 -3.19
N ARG A 552 -29.57 -4.65 -3.21
CA ARG A 552 -30.60 -3.93 -2.43
C ARG A 552 -30.24 -3.84 -0.95
N TYR A 553 -29.57 -4.86 -0.39
CA TYR A 553 -29.27 -4.95 1.03
C TYR A 553 -27.94 -4.32 1.44
N PHE A 554 -27.19 -3.72 0.51
CA PHE A 554 -25.82 -3.27 0.74
C PHE A 554 -25.59 -1.82 0.33
N ARG A 555 -24.65 -1.14 0.99
CA ARG A 555 -24.35 0.29 0.78
C ARG A 555 -23.04 0.56 0.04
N HIS A 556 -22.03 -0.32 0.19
CA HIS A 556 -20.65 -0.14 -0.34
C HIS A 556 -20.57 0.10 -1.85
N HIS A 557 -21.58 -0.35 -2.59
CA HIS A 557 -21.60 -0.24 -4.05
C HIS A 557 -22.04 1.13 -4.59
N ASN A 558 -22.77 1.93 -3.80
CA ASN A 558 -23.33 3.23 -4.20
C ASN A 558 -22.98 4.38 -3.23
N GLU A 559 -22.48 4.10 -2.04
CA GLU A 559 -22.19 5.09 -1.02
C GLU A 559 -20.70 5.09 -0.64
N LYS A 560 -20.18 6.24 -0.18
CA LYS A 560 -18.88 6.29 0.48
C LYS A 560 -19.01 5.64 1.85
N VAL A 561 -18.87 4.32 1.91
CA VAL A 561 -18.63 3.66 3.20
C VAL A 561 -17.27 4.14 3.67
N ALA A 562 -17.24 4.87 4.78
CA ALA A 562 -15.99 5.28 5.41
C ALA A 562 -15.23 4.01 5.78
N TYR A 563 -14.15 3.76 5.05
CA TYR A 563 -13.08 2.89 5.51
C TYR A 563 -11.93 3.80 5.90
N GLU A 564 -11.69 3.90 7.20
CA GLU A 564 -10.55 4.65 7.73
C GLU A 564 -9.42 3.65 7.96
N TRP A 565 -8.36 3.76 7.14
CA TRP A 565 -7.20 2.87 7.13
C TRP A 565 -5.93 3.57 7.65
N GLU A 566 -6.03 4.77 8.24
CA GLU A 566 -4.86 5.58 8.54
C GLU A 566 -4.36 5.40 9.98
N GLY A 567 -3.15 4.86 10.10
CA GLY A 567 -2.32 4.93 11.32
C GLY A 567 -2.89 4.26 12.56
N GLY A 568 -3.82 3.31 12.40
CA GLY A 568 -4.48 2.65 13.52
C GLY A 568 -5.31 1.42 13.13
N SER A 569 -6.23 1.03 14.03
CA SER A 569 -7.19 -0.04 13.77
C SER A 569 -8.23 0.41 12.73
N PRO A 570 -8.59 -0.43 11.75
CA PRO A 570 -9.57 -0.09 10.73
C PRO A 570 -10.95 0.19 11.32
N THR A 571 -11.60 1.24 10.81
CA THR A 571 -13.02 1.50 11.07
C THR A 571 -13.82 1.33 9.79
N VAL A 572 -14.87 0.51 9.85
CA VAL A 572 -15.75 0.22 8.70
C VAL A 572 -17.15 0.77 8.98
N GLY A 573 -17.62 1.67 8.11
CA GLY A 573 -18.99 2.18 8.15
C GLY A 573 -20.04 1.08 7.96
N ALA A 574 -21.31 1.40 8.17
CA ALA A 574 -22.39 0.43 8.02
C ALA A 574 -22.52 -0.06 6.57
N LEU A 575 -22.32 -1.37 6.35
CA LEU A 575 -22.32 -2.01 5.03
C LEU A 575 -23.70 -2.39 4.53
N PHE A 576 -24.67 -2.55 5.42
CA PHE A 576 -26.04 -2.94 5.09
C PHE A 576 -26.98 -1.74 4.94
N SER A 577 -27.97 -1.87 4.06
CA SER A 577 -29.02 -0.87 3.86
C SER A 577 -30.20 -1.08 4.83
N PRO A 578 -31.09 -0.09 5.00
CA PRO A 578 -32.32 -0.25 5.79
C PRO A 578 -33.22 -1.41 5.34
N ALA A 579 -33.17 -1.78 4.05
CA ALA A 579 -33.95 -2.90 3.51
C ALA A 579 -33.60 -4.24 4.18
N LEU A 580 -32.41 -4.39 4.77
CA LEU A 580 -32.06 -5.59 5.52
C LEU A 580 -32.92 -5.74 6.79
N ALA A 581 -33.32 -4.61 7.41
CA ALA A 581 -34.19 -4.64 8.57
C ALA A 581 -35.65 -5.02 8.20
N GLU A 582 -36.07 -4.75 6.96
CA GLU A 582 -37.36 -5.23 6.43
C GLU A 582 -37.34 -6.76 6.26
N LEU A 583 -36.21 -7.32 5.82
CA LEU A 583 -36.05 -8.75 5.55
C LEU A 583 -35.83 -9.58 6.81
N LEU A 584 -34.92 -9.14 7.69
CA LEU A 584 -34.49 -9.92 8.85
C LEU A 584 -35.11 -9.43 10.17
N GLY A 585 -35.75 -8.26 10.18
CA GLY A 585 -36.31 -7.58 11.35
C GLY A 585 -35.37 -6.52 11.95
N ARG A 586 -35.65 -6.01 13.16
CA ARG A 586 -34.81 -4.98 13.82
C ARG A 586 -33.35 -5.46 14.01
N ARG A 587 -32.37 -4.60 13.67
CA ARG A 587 -30.95 -4.81 13.96
C ARG A 587 -30.67 -4.80 15.47
N ARG A 588 -29.63 -5.50 15.92
CA ARG A 588 -29.20 -5.48 17.33
C ARG A 588 -28.30 -4.27 17.61
N GLY A 589 -28.52 -3.58 18.72
CA GLY A 589 -27.58 -2.60 19.26
C GLY A 589 -26.36 -3.28 19.91
N LYS A 590 -25.18 -2.64 19.91
CA LYS A 590 -23.94 -3.24 20.45
C LYS A 590 -24.08 -3.69 21.92
N ASP A 591 -24.82 -2.91 22.71
CA ASP A 591 -25.03 -3.10 24.15
C ASP A 591 -26.31 -3.90 24.48
N GLU A 592 -27.10 -4.26 23.47
CA GLU A 592 -28.35 -5.02 23.67
C GLU A 592 -28.05 -6.52 23.94
N PRO A 593 -28.87 -7.24 24.70
CA PRO A 593 -28.64 -8.67 24.92
C PRO A 593 -28.72 -9.49 23.63
N LEU A 594 -28.00 -10.61 23.58
CA LEU A 594 -28.08 -11.59 22.48
C LEU A 594 -29.28 -12.51 22.67
N GLU A 595 -30.37 -12.21 21.96
CA GLU A 595 -31.55 -13.09 21.85
C GLU A 595 -31.37 -14.27 20.88
N GLN A 596 -32.28 -15.26 20.96
CA GLN A 596 -32.26 -16.45 20.11
C GLN A 596 -32.31 -16.12 18.61
N ARG A 597 -33.11 -15.12 18.21
CA ARG A 597 -33.17 -14.65 16.82
C ARG A 597 -31.80 -14.24 16.27
N HIS A 598 -30.93 -13.64 17.07
CA HIS A 598 -29.57 -13.27 16.63
C HIS A 598 -28.68 -14.50 16.39
N LYS A 599 -28.84 -15.54 17.22
CA LYS A 599 -28.15 -16.82 17.06
C LYS A 599 -28.62 -17.54 15.80
N ASP A 600 -29.92 -17.52 15.53
CA ASP A 600 -30.52 -18.12 14.35
C ASP A 600 -30.08 -17.39 13.07
N ILE A 601 -29.98 -16.05 13.11
CA ILE A 601 -29.36 -15.27 12.02
C ILE A 601 -27.91 -15.71 11.85
N ALA A 602 -27.10 -15.76 12.91
CA ALA A 602 -25.70 -16.19 12.82
C ALA A 602 -25.55 -17.60 12.23
N ARG A 603 -26.41 -18.55 12.65
CA ARG A 603 -26.46 -19.91 12.08
C ARG A 603 -26.79 -19.89 10.60
N SER A 604 -27.78 -19.11 10.20
CA SER A 604 -28.22 -18.99 8.80
C SER A 604 -27.16 -18.34 7.92
N VAL A 605 -26.43 -17.34 8.45
CA VAL A 605 -25.31 -16.68 7.76
C VAL A 605 -24.18 -17.66 7.50
N GLN A 606 -23.77 -18.42 8.52
CA GLN A 606 -22.74 -19.46 8.37
C GLN A 606 -23.18 -20.53 7.38
N ALA A 607 -24.45 -20.96 7.42
CA ALA A 607 -24.99 -21.94 6.48
C ALA A 607 -24.99 -21.44 5.03
N MET A 608 -25.40 -20.19 4.80
CA MET A 608 -25.36 -19.59 3.45
C MET A 608 -23.93 -19.40 2.94
N TYR A 609 -23.01 -18.97 3.81
CA TYR A 609 -21.59 -18.90 3.45
C TYR A 609 -21.07 -20.27 3.01
N GLU A 610 -21.39 -21.33 3.77
CA GLU A 610 -21.04 -22.71 3.41
C GLU A 610 -21.67 -23.15 2.09
N GLU A 611 -22.94 -22.83 1.84
CA GLU A 611 -23.60 -23.13 0.56
C GLU A 611 -22.87 -22.49 -0.62
N ALA A 612 -22.55 -21.20 -0.53
CA ALA A 612 -21.84 -20.50 -1.60
C ALA A 612 -20.39 -20.98 -1.77
N PHE A 613 -19.70 -21.23 -0.66
CA PHE A 613 -18.32 -21.69 -0.67
C PHE A 613 -18.19 -23.10 -1.27
N PHE A 614 -19.03 -24.06 -0.86
CA PHE A 614 -18.99 -25.41 -1.43
C PHE A 614 -19.56 -25.46 -2.84
N HIS A 615 -20.49 -24.58 -3.20
CA HIS A 615 -20.93 -24.44 -4.60
C HIS A 615 -19.75 -24.08 -5.51
N LEU A 616 -18.95 -23.07 -5.13
CA LEU A 616 -17.72 -22.69 -5.83
C LEU A 616 -16.75 -23.87 -5.90
N LEU A 617 -16.40 -24.48 -4.76
CA LEU A 617 -15.42 -25.56 -4.74
C LEU A 617 -15.85 -26.78 -5.57
N ASN A 618 -17.13 -27.17 -5.53
CA ASN A 618 -17.64 -28.29 -6.33
C ASN A 618 -17.58 -27.98 -7.83
N ALA A 619 -17.92 -26.76 -8.24
CA ALA A 619 -17.80 -26.34 -9.63
C ALA A 619 -16.34 -26.35 -10.12
N LEU A 620 -15.40 -25.91 -9.27
CA LEU A 620 -13.97 -25.92 -9.61
C LEU A 620 -13.40 -27.35 -9.66
N HIS A 621 -13.78 -28.22 -8.74
CA HIS A 621 -13.41 -29.63 -8.80
C HIS A 621 -13.95 -30.27 -10.09
N ALA A 622 -15.23 -30.05 -10.42
CA ALA A 622 -15.83 -30.59 -11.64
C ALA A 622 -15.13 -30.07 -12.92
N ARG A 623 -14.65 -28.82 -12.90
CA ARG A 623 -13.95 -28.19 -14.03
C ARG A 623 -12.52 -28.69 -14.22
N HIS A 624 -11.79 -28.91 -13.12
CA HIS A 624 -10.34 -29.17 -13.17
C HIS A 624 -9.94 -30.62 -12.84
N GLY A 625 -10.78 -31.37 -12.12
CA GLY A 625 -10.55 -32.78 -11.79
C GLY A 625 -9.35 -33.05 -10.89
N LEU A 626 -8.86 -32.05 -10.15
CA LEU A 626 -7.72 -32.19 -9.24
C LEU A 626 -8.19 -32.53 -7.82
N ASP A 627 -7.45 -33.42 -7.16
CA ASP A 627 -7.76 -33.88 -5.79
C ASP A 627 -7.37 -32.89 -4.69
N ALA A 628 -6.51 -31.92 -5.00
CA ALA A 628 -5.97 -30.95 -4.04
C ALA A 628 -6.53 -29.54 -4.26
N VAL A 629 -6.85 -28.87 -3.15
CA VAL A 629 -7.25 -27.46 -3.13
C VAL A 629 -6.43 -26.68 -2.10
N VAL A 630 -6.01 -25.47 -2.46
CA VAL A 630 -5.40 -24.52 -1.52
C VAL A 630 -6.29 -23.29 -1.38
N LEU A 631 -6.43 -22.80 -0.14
CA LEU A 631 -7.36 -21.75 0.24
C LEU A 631 -6.64 -20.54 0.84
N ALA A 632 -7.00 -19.35 0.36
CA ALA A 632 -6.50 -18.05 0.83
C ALA A 632 -7.59 -16.96 0.78
N GLY A 633 -7.24 -15.72 1.14
CA GLY A 633 -8.16 -14.61 1.35
C GLY A 633 -8.82 -14.64 2.72
N GLY A 634 -9.32 -13.49 3.20
CA GLY A 634 -9.86 -13.36 4.56
C GLY A 634 -10.98 -14.34 4.89
N CYS A 635 -11.77 -14.77 3.89
CA CYS A 635 -12.84 -15.75 4.11
C CYS A 635 -12.31 -17.18 4.32
N ALA A 636 -11.08 -17.50 3.87
CA ALA A 636 -10.42 -18.75 4.18
C ALA A 636 -10.02 -18.87 5.67
N MET A 637 -10.22 -17.83 6.49
CA MET A 637 -10.16 -17.94 7.96
C MET A 637 -11.42 -18.56 8.59
N ASN A 638 -12.46 -18.87 7.80
CA ASN A 638 -13.64 -19.58 8.26
C ASN A 638 -13.33 -21.06 8.51
N SER A 639 -12.80 -21.35 9.71
CA SER A 639 -12.36 -22.69 10.09
C SER A 639 -13.48 -23.73 10.12
N VAL A 640 -14.73 -23.29 10.29
CA VAL A 640 -15.91 -24.16 10.26
C VAL A 640 -16.15 -24.69 8.84
N ALA A 641 -16.10 -23.82 7.82
CA ALA A 641 -16.23 -24.23 6.43
C ALA A 641 -15.02 -25.06 5.98
N ASN A 642 -13.79 -24.66 6.33
CA ASN A 642 -12.58 -25.37 5.96
C ASN A 642 -12.55 -26.82 6.49
N GLY A 643 -13.10 -27.06 7.69
CA GLY A 643 -13.19 -28.39 8.28
C GLY A 643 -14.17 -29.33 7.58
N LYS A 644 -15.01 -28.82 6.67
CA LYS A 644 -16.03 -29.57 5.94
C LYS A 644 -15.70 -29.76 4.46
N VAL A 645 -14.58 -29.22 3.97
CA VAL A 645 -14.23 -29.27 2.53
C VAL A 645 -14.21 -30.71 2.00
N THR A 646 -13.49 -31.62 2.66
CA THR A 646 -13.41 -33.03 2.24
C THR A 646 -14.70 -33.82 2.48
N LEU A 647 -15.61 -33.29 3.31
CA LEU A 647 -16.92 -33.90 3.59
C LEU A 647 -18.00 -33.44 2.59
N ARG A 648 -17.84 -32.25 2.01
CA ARG A 648 -18.87 -31.56 1.21
C ARG A 648 -18.46 -31.35 -0.25
N THR A 649 -17.25 -31.77 -0.60
CA THR A 649 -16.69 -31.69 -1.95
C THR A 649 -15.87 -32.95 -2.25
N PRO A 650 -15.60 -33.27 -3.54
CA PRO A 650 -14.76 -34.39 -3.90
C PRO A 650 -13.25 -34.19 -3.64
N PHE A 651 -12.81 -32.99 -3.21
CA PHE A 651 -11.40 -32.77 -2.88
C PHE A 651 -10.95 -33.69 -1.74
N LYS A 652 -9.75 -34.24 -1.88
CA LYS A 652 -9.15 -35.18 -0.92
C LYS A 652 -8.08 -34.51 -0.06
N GLN A 653 -7.46 -33.45 -0.57
CA GLN A 653 -6.35 -32.76 0.08
C GLN A 653 -6.64 -31.27 0.15
N VAL A 654 -6.40 -30.69 1.32
CA VAL A 654 -6.69 -29.28 1.60
C VAL A 654 -5.48 -28.66 2.29
N TYR A 655 -5.05 -27.49 1.81
CA TYR A 655 -4.05 -26.67 2.49
C TYR A 655 -4.61 -25.26 2.68
N VAL A 656 -4.53 -24.76 3.91
CA VAL A 656 -4.93 -23.39 4.27
C VAL A 656 -3.75 -22.75 4.98
N GLN A 657 -3.24 -21.64 4.48
CA GLN A 657 -2.08 -20.98 5.09
C GLN A 657 -2.48 -20.33 6.44
N SER A 658 -1.52 -20.23 7.38
CA SER A 658 -1.80 -19.85 8.78
C SER A 658 -2.33 -18.43 8.98
N ALA A 659 -2.00 -17.51 8.08
CA ALA A 659 -2.46 -16.14 8.01
C ALA A 659 -3.20 -15.88 6.68
N ALA A 660 -4.21 -16.72 6.37
CA ALA A 660 -4.85 -16.75 5.06
C ALA A 660 -5.47 -15.42 4.59
N GLY A 661 -5.74 -14.50 5.53
CA GLY A 661 -6.12 -13.11 5.23
C GLY A 661 -4.96 -12.24 4.77
N ASP A 662 -5.11 -10.92 4.86
CA ASP A 662 -4.24 -9.97 4.16
C ASP A 662 -2.79 -9.97 4.63
N ALA A 663 -2.53 -10.35 5.89
CA ALA A 663 -1.18 -10.61 6.36
C ALA A 663 -0.43 -11.59 5.44
N GLY A 664 -1.08 -12.67 4.99
CA GLY A 664 -0.53 -13.65 4.06
C GLY A 664 -0.11 -13.06 2.71
N GLY A 665 -0.66 -11.90 2.33
CA GLY A 665 -0.30 -11.18 1.12
C GLY A 665 1.19 -10.82 1.03
N ALA A 666 1.86 -10.56 2.17
CA ALA A 666 3.30 -10.31 2.19
C ALA A 666 4.10 -11.52 1.67
N ILE A 667 3.77 -12.73 2.15
CA ILE A 667 4.37 -13.99 1.69
C ILE A 667 4.03 -14.23 0.21
N GLY A 668 2.77 -14.01 -0.15
CA GLY A 668 2.29 -14.13 -1.52
C GLY A 668 3.03 -13.25 -2.52
N ALA A 669 3.24 -11.98 -2.17
CA ALA A 669 3.97 -11.04 -2.99
C ALA A 669 5.43 -11.48 -3.18
N ALA A 670 6.12 -11.86 -2.10
CA ALA A 670 7.51 -12.30 -2.16
C ALA A 670 7.71 -13.57 -3.01
N TYR A 671 6.88 -14.60 -2.80
CA TYR A 671 6.98 -15.84 -3.59
C TYR A 671 6.57 -15.63 -5.06
N SER A 672 5.58 -14.77 -5.33
CA SER A 672 5.22 -14.43 -6.72
C SER A 672 6.39 -13.79 -7.45
N THR A 673 7.08 -12.84 -6.80
CA THR A 673 8.29 -12.21 -7.34
C THR A 673 9.43 -13.22 -7.49
N TRP A 674 9.69 -14.05 -6.49
CA TRP A 674 10.71 -15.11 -6.55
C TRP A 674 10.54 -16.01 -7.79
N HIS A 675 9.33 -16.50 -8.03
CA HIS A 675 9.05 -17.37 -9.18
C HIS A 675 9.04 -16.61 -10.50
N ALA A 676 8.61 -15.35 -10.52
CA ALA A 676 8.71 -14.49 -11.71
C ALA A 676 10.17 -14.24 -12.12
N LEU A 677 11.11 -14.27 -11.17
CA LEU A 677 12.56 -14.18 -11.41
C LEU A 677 13.21 -15.51 -11.80
N GLY A 678 12.42 -16.60 -11.94
CA GLY A 678 12.92 -17.93 -12.29
C GLY A 678 13.33 -18.79 -11.10
N GLY A 679 13.00 -18.37 -9.88
CA GLY A 679 13.27 -19.10 -8.65
C GLY A 679 12.53 -20.44 -8.56
N ALA A 680 13.21 -21.46 -8.03
CA ALA A 680 12.64 -22.79 -7.81
C ALA A 680 11.65 -22.82 -6.64
N ARG A 681 10.73 -23.78 -6.63
CA ARG A 681 9.87 -24.04 -5.47
C ARG A 681 10.70 -24.49 -4.27
N THR A 682 10.31 -24.06 -3.08
CA THR A 682 10.98 -24.44 -1.83
C THR A 682 10.11 -25.33 -0.96
N ALA A 683 10.67 -25.80 0.15
CA ALA A 683 10.00 -26.73 1.05
C ALA A 683 8.66 -26.15 1.55
N PRO A 684 7.63 -27.00 1.70
CA PRO A 684 6.32 -26.56 2.16
C PRO A 684 6.38 -26.05 3.59
N HIS A 685 5.51 -25.10 3.92
CA HIS A 685 5.39 -24.58 5.26
C HIS A 685 4.59 -25.57 6.11
N ARG A 686 5.28 -26.28 7.00
CA ARG A 686 4.67 -27.21 7.97
C ARG A 686 4.42 -26.57 9.34
N HIS A 687 4.89 -25.33 9.54
CA HIS A 687 4.75 -24.57 10.78
C HIS A 687 4.60 -23.08 10.50
N ALA A 688 4.23 -22.32 11.53
CA ALA A 688 4.05 -20.87 11.46
C ALA A 688 5.12 -20.08 12.26
N TYR A 689 6.15 -20.72 12.80
CA TYR A 689 7.13 -20.08 13.71
C TYR A 689 8.16 -19.21 12.97
N TRP A 690 7.73 -18.04 12.49
CA TRP A 690 8.50 -17.14 11.63
C TRP A 690 8.80 -15.78 12.22
N GLY A 691 8.22 -15.46 13.39
CA GLY A 691 8.37 -14.18 14.06
C GLY A 691 9.50 -14.14 15.11
N PRO A 692 9.56 -13.07 15.93
CA PRO A 692 10.61 -12.86 16.91
C PRO A 692 10.77 -13.99 17.94
N SER A 693 12.00 -14.27 18.33
CA SER A 693 12.38 -15.09 19.49
C SER A 693 13.31 -14.32 20.43
N TYR A 694 13.37 -14.76 21.68
CA TYR A 694 14.17 -14.10 22.73
C TYR A 694 15.02 -15.14 23.45
N SER A 695 16.24 -14.76 23.81
CA SER A 695 17.18 -15.65 24.50
C SER A 695 16.89 -15.73 26.00
N ASP A 696 17.34 -16.81 26.64
CA ASP A 696 17.17 -16.99 28.08
C ASP A 696 17.92 -15.94 28.90
N ALA A 697 18.98 -15.36 28.35
CA ALA A 697 19.71 -14.24 28.95
C ALA A 697 18.81 -12.99 29.01
N GLN A 698 18.18 -12.61 27.88
CA GLN A 698 17.26 -11.48 27.83
C GLN A 698 16.08 -11.65 28.80
N ILE A 699 15.53 -12.88 28.87
CA ILE A 699 14.44 -13.21 29.79
C ILE A 699 14.93 -13.14 31.25
N GLY A 700 16.10 -13.69 31.55
CA GLY A 700 16.69 -13.67 32.89
C GLY A 700 16.97 -12.25 33.38
N ASP A 701 17.53 -11.40 32.53
CA ASP A 701 17.81 -9.99 32.84
C ASP A 701 16.53 -9.22 33.15
N LEU A 702 15.46 -9.43 32.38
CA LEU A 702 14.15 -8.84 32.63
C LEU A 702 13.59 -9.27 34.00
N LEU A 703 13.60 -10.58 34.29
CA LEU A 703 13.06 -11.12 35.55
C LEU A 703 13.86 -10.62 36.76
N GLN A 704 15.18 -10.51 36.63
CA GLN A 704 16.04 -9.93 37.65
C GLN A 704 15.71 -8.45 37.88
N ALA A 705 15.57 -7.68 36.80
CA ALA A 705 15.23 -6.25 36.86
C ALA A 705 13.85 -6.00 37.49
N ARG A 706 12.89 -6.92 37.30
CA ARG A 706 11.51 -6.83 37.83
C ARG A 706 11.29 -7.65 39.11
N SER A 707 12.36 -8.14 39.75
CA SER A 707 12.28 -9.03 40.93
C SER A 707 11.52 -8.43 42.12
N ALA A 708 11.70 -7.13 42.39
CA ALA A 708 10.99 -6.43 43.47
C ALA A 708 9.47 -6.40 43.26
N GLU A 709 9.02 -6.15 42.03
CA GLU A 709 7.61 -6.16 41.67
C GLU A 709 7.03 -7.58 41.77
N LEU A 710 7.76 -8.58 41.27
CA LEU A 710 7.35 -9.99 41.39
C LEU A 710 7.21 -10.39 42.86
N GLY A 711 8.14 -9.96 43.72
CA GLY A 711 8.07 -10.16 45.17
C GLY A 711 6.83 -9.53 45.81
N THR A 712 6.51 -8.27 45.50
CA THR A 712 5.30 -7.60 46.04
C THR A 712 4.00 -8.26 45.55
N GLN A 713 4.01 -8.86 44.36
CA GLN A 713 2.89 -9.62 43.79
C GLN A 713 2.81 -11.07 44.27
N GLY A 714 3.69 -11.49 45.19
CA GLY A 714 3.73 -12.84 45.76
C GLY A 714 4.17 -13.91 44.75
N CYS A 715 4.90 -13.52 43.70
CA CYS A 715 5.40 -14.43 42.67
C CYS A 715 6.78 -14.96 43.05
N THR A 716 6.98 -16.26 42.89
CA THR A 716 8.30 -16.90 43.02
C THR A 716 8.83 -17.24 41.65
N VAL A 717 10.06 -16.83 41.37
CA VAL A 717 10.78 -17.13 40.12
C VAL A 717 11.72 -18.29 40.36
N GLN A 718 11.64 -19.32 39.53
CA GLN A 718 12.54 -20.47 39.50
C GLN A 718 13.06 -20.67 38.09
N ARG A 719 14.34 -21.06 37.96
CA ARG A 719 14.93 -21.52 36.71
C ARG A 719 14.99 -23.05 36.68
N MET A 720 14.67 -23.64 35.54
CA MET A 720 14.58 -25.09 35.34
C MET A 720 15.23 -25.50 34.01
N ASP A 721 16.54 -25.79 34.04
CA ASP A 721 17.30 -26.07 32.80
C ASP A 721 16.95 -27.42 32.16
N ASP A 722 16.40 -28.38 32.91
CA ASP A 722 15.92 -29.66 32.38
C ASP A 722 14.53 -29.48 31.71
N GLU A 723 14.51 -29.58 30.38
CA GLU A 723 13.29 -29.45 29.58
C GLU A 723 12.23 -30.53 29.91
N ALA A 724 12.64 -31.76 30.22
CA ALA A 724 11.72 -32.83 30.57
C ALA A 724 11.05 -32.53 31.91
N GLN A 725 11.82 -32.05 32.88
CA GLN A 725 11.28 -31.61 34.17
C GLN A 725 10.36 -30.39 34.01
N LEU A 726 10.75 -29.40 33.21
CA LEU A 726 9.94 -28.22 32.92
C LEU A 726 8.59 -28.60 32.31
N CYS A 727 8.59 -29.50 31.31
CA CYS A 727 7.39 -30.00 30.67
C CYS A 727 6.52 -30.79 31.65
N ALA A 728 7.11 -31.67 32.47
CA ALA A 728 6.40 -32.45 33.47
C ALA A 728 5.73 -31.58 34.54
N GLU A 729 6.43 -30.56 35.06
CA GLU A 729 5.89 -29.64 36.05
C GLU A 729 4.81 -28.73 35.46
N THR A 730 5.02 -28.24 34.23
CA THR A 730 4.02 -27.43 33.53
C THR A 730 2.77 -28.26 33.23
N ALA A 731 2.93 -29.50 32.77
CA ALA A 731 1.83 -30.44 32.60
C ALA A 731 1.07 -30.71 33.90
N ALA A 732 1.79 -30.88 35.02
CA ALA A 732 1.18 -31.05 36.34
C ALA A 732 0.41 -29.79 36.77
N SER A 733 0.91 -28.59 36.47
CA SER A 733 0.19 -27.33 36.68
C SER A 733 -1.10 -27.27 35.88
N VAL A 734 -1.04 -27.55 34.58
CA VAL A 734 -2.24 -27.61 33.73
C VAL A 734 -3.22 -28.64 34.28
N ALA A 735 -2.76 -29.83 34.68
CA ALA A 735 -3.60 -30.90 35.23
C ALA A 735 -4.25 -30.56 36.59
N ARG A 736 -3.67 -29.64 37.36
CA ARG A 736 -4.28 -29.07 38.58
C ARG A 736 -5.32 -27.99 38.28
N GLY A 737 -5.56 -27.68 37.01
CA GLY A 737 -6.44 -26.60 36.57
C GLY A 737 -5.84 -25.20 36.74
N GLU A 738 -4.52 -25.08 36.83
CA GLU A 738 -3.84 -23.78 36.80
C GLU A 738 -3.86 -23.22 35.37
N VAL A 739 -4.06 -21.91 35.23
CA VAL A 739 -3.92 -21.23 33.94
C VAL A 739 -2.48 -20.81 33.74
N VAL A 740 -1.87 -21.32 32.66
CA VAL A 740 -0.44 -21.17 32.40
C VAL A 740 -0.22 -20.29 31.17
N GLY A 741 0.48 -19.17 31.35
CA GLY A 741 1.06 -18.43 30.23
C GLY A 741 2.31 -19.15 29.71
N TRP A 742 2.38 -19.40 28.41
CA TRP A 742 3.43 -20.16 27.75
C TRP A 742 4.08 -19.33 26.65
N PHE A 743 5.33 -18.91 26.88
CA PHE A 743 6.11 -18.03 26.02
C PHE A 743 7.40 -18.72 25.59
N GLN A 744 7.45 -19.25 24.37
CA GLN A 744 8.55 -20.09 23.89
C GLN A 744 8.96 -19.74 22.47
N GLY A 745 10.26 -19.86 22.16
CA GLY A 745 10.79 -19.84 20.80
C GLY A 745 10.32 -18.68 19.91
N ARG A 746 10.32 -18.93 18.59
CA ARG A 746 9.87 -18.00 17.56
C ARG A 746 8.35 -17.84 17.59
N MET A 747 7.90 -16.60 17.53
CA MET A 747 6.48 -16.28 17.47
C MET A 747 5.80 -16.86 16.22
N GLU A 748 4.54 -17.24 16.39
CA GLU A 748 3.65 -17.72 15.33
C GLU A 748 3.25 -16.59 14.36
N TRP A 749 3.18 -16.92 13.07
CA TRP A 749 2.67 -16.08 11.99
C TRP A 749 1.17 -16.33 11.79
N GLY A 750 0.38 -15.25 11.86
CA GLY A 750 -1.07 -15.27 11.73
C GLY A 750 -1.82 -15.08 13.06
N PRO A 751 -3.16 -15.12 13.02
CA PRO A 751 -4.01 -14.70 14.14
C PRO A 751 -4.17 -15.75 15.24
N ARG A 752 -3.56 -16.94 15.11
CA ARG A 752 -3.71 -18.06 16.04
C ARG A 752 -2.43 -18.24 16.85
N ALA A 753 -2.57 -18.44 18.15
CA ALA A 753 -1.48 -18.96 18.96
C ALA A 753 -1.41 -20.48 18.77
N LEU A 754 -0.21 -20.98 18.46
CA LEU A 754 0.06 -22.35 18.03
C LEU A 754 1.16 -22.98 18.90
N GLY A 755 1.17 -22.64 20.20
CA GLY A 755 2.06 -23.24 21.19
C GLY A 755 3.32 -22.43 21.53
N ASN A 756 3.50 -21.19 21.04
CA ASN A 756 4.68 -20.36 21.35
C ASN A 756 4.32 -19.03 22.03
N ARG A 757 3.12 -18.48 21.79
CA ARG A 757 2.54 -17.34 22.54
C ARG A 757 1.14 -17.69 23.01
N SER A 758 1.06 -18.67 23.91
CA SER A 758 -0.19 -19.37 24.25
C SER A 758 -0.57 -19.24 25.73
N ILE A 759 -1.86 -19.32 26.02
CA ILE A 759 -2.39 -19.57 27.36
C ILE A 759 -2.97 -20.97 27.36
N LEU A 760 -2.49 -21.79 28.30
CA LEU A 760 -2.80 -23.21 28.41
C LEU A 760 -3.76 -23.47 29.56
N GLY A 761 -4.66 -24.42 29.38
CA GLY A 761 -5.60 -24.87 30.40
C GLY A 761 -5.93 -26.35 30.29
N ASP A 762 -6.53 -26.90 31.34
CA ASP A 762 -6.95 -28.30 31.36
C ASP A 762 -8.18 -28.52 30.47
N PRO A 763 -8.09 -29.30 29.38
CA PRO A 763 -9.23 -29.54 28.50
C PRO A 763 -10.35 -30.36 29.18
N ARG A 764 -10.03 -31.11 30.24
CA ARG A 764 -10.94 -32.02 30.95
C ARG A 764 -11.92 -31.30 31.87
N ARG A 765 -11.63 -30.04 32.22
CA ARG A 765 -12.39 -29.25 33.18
C ARG A 765 -13.50 -28.46 32.52
N ALA A 766 -14.76 -28.78 32.82
CA ALA A 766 -15.91 -28.06 32.28
C ALA A 766 -15.92 -26.56 32.65
N ASP A 767 -15.44 -26.22 33.85
CA ASP A 767 -15.36 -24.85 34.37
C ASP A 767 -14.20 -24.03 33.80
N MET A 768 -13.26 -24.64 33.08
CA MET A 768 -12.07 -23.96 32.54
C MET A 768 -12.44 -22.85 31.55
N LYS A 769 -13.53 -23.02 30.79
CA LYS A 769 -14.04 -21.98 29.88
C LYS A 769 -14.40 -20.70 30.64
N ASP A 770 -15.11 -20.86 31.76
CA ASP A 770 -15.55 -19.75 32.60
C ASP A 770 -14.38 -19.11 33.33
N ILE A 771 -13.45 -19.91 33.85
CA ILE A 771 -12.22 -19.42 34.47
C ILE A 771 -11.43 -18.54 33.49
N LEU A 772 -11.21 -18.99 32.26
CA LEU A 772 -10.46 -18.24 31.25
C LEU A 772 -11.20 -16.97 30.81
N ASN A 773 -12.51 -17.03 30.64
CA ASN A 773 -13.32 -15.87 30.28
C ASN A 773 -13.38 -14.83 31.39
N LEU A 774 -13.47 -15.23 32.66
CA LEU A 774 -13.52 -14.33 33.82
C LEU A 774 -12.15 -13.76 34.19
N LYS A 775 -11.13 -14.62 34.35
CA LYS A 775 -9.80 -14.20 34.82
C LYS A 775 -9.04 -13.39 33.77
N ILE A 776 -9.14 -13.79 32.49
CA ILE A 776 -8.21 -13.34 31.45
C ILE A 776 -8.91 -12.61 30.33
N LYS A 777 -9.88 -13.25 29.68
CA LYS A 777 -10.35 -12.78 28.37
C LYS A 777 -11.43 -11.71 28.42
N ARG A 778 -12.16 -11.61 29.53
CA ARG A 778 -13.23 -10.63 29.78
C ARG A 778 -14.13 -10.46 28.56
N ARG A 779 -14.62 -11.59 28.04
CA ARG A 779 -15.30 -11.68 26.75
C ARG A 779 -16.58 -12.50 26.80
N GLU A 780 -17.31 -12.47 25.69
CA GLU A 780 -18.56 -13.19 25.48
C GLU A 780 -18.39 -14.71 25.71
N SER A 781 -19.33 -15.31 26.45
CA SER A 781 -19.25 -16.71 26.92
C SER A 781 -19.33 -17.77 25.82
N PHE A 782 -19.89 -17.42 24.66
CA PHE A 782 -20.02 -18.33 23.52
C PHE A 782 -18.72 -18.52 22.72
N ARG A 783 -17.64 -17.78 23.02
CA ARG A 783 -16.38 -17.89 22.28
C ARG A 783 -15.66 -19.20 22.62
N PRO A 784 -15.45 -20.11 21.65
CA PRO A 784 -14.83 -21.40 21.93
C PRO A 784 -13.33 -21.29 22.18
N PHE A 785 -12.78 -22.35 22.78
CA PHE A 785 -11.34 -22.59 22.90
C PHE A 785 -10.94 -23.80 22.05
N ALA A 786 -9.65 -23.93 21.76
CA ALA A 786 -9.14 -24.90 20.80
C ALA A 786 -8.28 -25.97 21.50
N PRO A 787 -8.38 -27.25 21.10
CA PRO A 787 -7.43 -28.28 21.50
C PRO A 787 -6.14 -28.24 20.66
N SER A 788 -4.99 -28.29 21.34
CA SER A 788 -3.72 -28.68 20.73
C SER A 788 -3.44 -30.14 21.06
N ILE A 789 -3.42 -31.01 20.04
CA ILE A 789 -3.28 -32.47 20.18
C ILE A 789 -1.97 -32.95 19.55
N LEU A 790 -1.41 -34.03 20.08
CA LEU A 790 -0.37 -34.80 19.39
C LEU A 790 -0.91 -35.33 18.06
N ARG A 791 -0.17 -35.16 16.96
CA ARG A 791 -0.61 -35.58 15.62
C ARG A 791 -1.02 -37.06 15.61
N GLU A 792 -0.23 -37.91 16.25
CA GLU A 792 -0.41 -39.36 16.33
C GLU A 792 -1.72 -39.79 17.02
N ALA A 793 -2.35 -38.91 17.80
CA ALA A 793 -3.58 -39.20 18.52
C ALA A 793 -4.87 -38.68 17.85
N VAL A 794 -4.79 -37.99 16.70
CA VAL A 794 -5.96 -37.35 16.07
C VAL A 794 -7.07 -38.35 15.75
N ALA A 795 -6.74 -39.48 15.13
CA ALA A 795 -7.71 -40.47 14.69
C ALA A 795 -8.56 -41.08 15.82
N ASP A 796 -8.02 -41.11 17.05
CA ASP A 796 -8.68 -41.65 18.24
C ASP A 796 -9.65 -40.66 18.90
N TRP A 797 -9.54 -39.37 18.56
CA TRP A 797 -10.28 -38.28 19.20
C TRP A 797 -11.23 -37.54 18.27
N PHE A 798 -10.91 -37.45 16.99
CA PHE A 798 -11.70 -36.77 15.97
C PHE A 798 -12.24 -37.75 14.93
N GLU A 799 -13.36 -37.40 14.30
CA GLU A 799 -13.97 -38.21 13.25
C GLU A 799 -13.17 -38.15 11.94
N LEU A 800 -12.32 -37.13 11.77
CA LEU A 800 -11.43 -36.95 10.62
C LEU A 800 -9.98 -37.01 11.08
N ASP A 801 -9.18 -37.82 10.40
CA ASP A 801 -7.74 -37.88 10.57
C ASP A 801 -7.04 -37.03 9.49
N ALA A 802 -6.72 -35.79 9.83
CA ALA A 802 -6.02 -34.87 8.94
C ALA A 802 -5.02 -34.02 9.73
N ASP A 803 -4.00 -33.51 9.02
CA ASP A 803 -3.00 -32.63 9.60
C ASP A 803 -3.50 -31.17 9.57
N VAL A 804 -3.65 -30.56 10.75
CA VAL A 804 -4.19 -29.20 10.92
C VAL A 804 -3.22 -28.37 11.79
N PRO A 805 -2.02 -28.05 11.32
CA PRO A 805 -0.99 -27.43 12.15
C PRO A 805 -1.32 -25.98 12.56
N PHE A 806 -2.30 -25.35 11.90
CA PHE A 806 -2.56 -23.90 12.00
C PHE A 806 -3.88 -23.51 12.68
N MET A 807 -4.63 -24.44 13.28
CA MET A 807 -5.97 -24.16 13.82
C MET A 807 -6.97 -23.59 12.80
N MET A 808 -6.85 -24.02 11.54
CA MET A 808 -7.67 -23.50 10.43
C MET A 808 -8.84 -24.41 10.06
N GLN A 809 -9.07 -25.51 10.80
CA GLN A 809 -10.17 -26.44 10.55
C GLN A 809 -10.86 -26.85 11.86
N VAL A 810 -12.19 -26.99 11.80
CA VAL A 810 -13.04 -27.48 12.89
C VAL A 810 -13.55 -28.86 12.50
N PHE A 811 -13.26 -29.87 13.32
CA PHE A 811 -13.71 -31.24 13.08
C PHE A 811 -14.66 -31.70 14.18
N PRO A 812 -15.61 -32.60 13.86
CA PRO A 812 -16.36 -33.32 14.87
C PRO A 812 -15.44 -34.12 15.79
N ILE A 813 -15.63 -33.97 17.10
CA ILE A 813 -15.00 -34.84 18.10
C ILE A 813 -15.86 -36.11 18.19
N ARG A 814 -15.21 -37.27 18.27
CA ARG A 814 -15.90 -38.56 18.44
C ARG A 814 -16.80 -38.52 19.68
N ALA A 815 -18.02 -39.01 19.55
CA ALA A 815 -19.07 -38.85 20.56
C ALA A 815 -18.62 -39.33 21.96
N GLU A 816 -17.94 -40.48 22.01
CA GLU A 816 -17.41 -41.12 23.22
C GLU A 816 -16.27 -40.33 23.90
N GLN A 817 -15.65 -39.37 23.21
CA GLN A 817 -14.54 -38.57 23.75
C GLN A 817 -15.00 -37.20 24.26
N ARG A 818 -16.18 -36.71 23.86
CA ARG A 818 -16.66 -35.34 24.13
C ARG A 818 -16.69 -35.00 25.63
N GLU A 819 -17.16 -35.94 26.45
CA GLU A 819 -17.25 -35.76 27.91
C GLU A 819 -15.89 -35.72 28.61
N ARG A 820 -14.84 -36.24 27.96
CA ARG A 820 -13.48 -36.25 28.52
C ARG A 820 -12.76 -34.91 28.33
N ILE A 821 -13.21 -34.09 27.38
CA ILE A 821 -12.57 -32.80 27.03
C ILE A 821 -13.60 -31.65 26.87
N PRO A 822 -14.47 -31.41 27.87
CA PRO A 822 -15.57 -30.44 27.75
C PRO A 822 -15.10 -28.99 27.54
N ALA A 823 -13.87 -28.63 27.94
CA ALA A 823 -13.37 -27.26 27.82
C ALA A 823 -13.06 -26.84 26.38
N VAL A 824 -12.81 -27.80 25.49
CA VAL A 824 -12.44 -27.59 24.08
C VAL A 824 -13.47 -28.15 23.10
N THR A 825 -14.49 -28.84 23.63
CA THR A 825 -15.65 -29.31 22.86
C THR A 825 -16.67 -28.18 22.71
N HIS A 826 -17.03 -27.85 21.47
CA HIS A 826 -18.09 -26.90 21.13
C HIS A 826 -19.46 -27.47 21.47
N VAL A 827 -20.49 -26.62 21.52
CA VAL A 827 -21.87 -27.04 21.82
C VAL A 827 -22.43 -28.04 20.80
N ASP A 828 -21.95 -28.02 19.55
CA ASP A 828 -22.32 -28.97 18.51
C ASP A 828 -21.44 -30.25 18.48
N GLY A 829 -20.57 -30.44 19.48
CA GLY A 829 -19.68 -31.60 19.57
C GLY A 829 -18.42 -31.52 18.71
N SER A 830 -18.14 -30.38 18.08
CA SER A 830 -16.93 -30.16 17.29
C SER A 830 -15.79 -29.52 18.10
N GLY A 831 -14.58 -29.47 17.55
CA GLY A 831 -13.43 -28.76 18.14
C GLY A 831 -12.50 -28.19 17.07
N ARG A 832 -11.94 -27.00 17.31
CA ARG A 832 -11.00 -26.35 16.38
C ARG A 832 -9.57 -26.83 16.61
N LEU A 833 -9.17 -27.84 15.87
CA LEU A 833 -7.96 -28.63 16.09
C LEU A 833 -6.65 -27.88 15.75
N GLN A 834 -5.63 -28.01 16.60
CA GLN A 834 -4.21 -27.89 16.22
C GLN A 834 -3.53 -29.26 16.33
N THR A 835 -2.92 -29.74 15.24
CA THR A 835 -1.99 -30.87 15.32
C THR A 835 -0.59 -30.39 15.69
N VAL A 836 0.07 -31.12 16.59
CA VAL A 836 1.41 -30.82 17.08
C VAL A 836 2.33 -31.99 16.75
N HIS A 837 3.43 -31.69 16.06
CA HIS A 837 4.46 -32.67 15.71
C HIS A 837 5.75 -32.39 16.48
N ALA A 838 6.48 -33.46 16.80
CA ALA A 838 7.76 -33.37 17.50
C ALA A 838 8.86 -32.67 16.66
N ASP A 839 8.79 -32.75 15.33
CA ASP A 839 9.79 -32.15 14.42
C ASP A 839 9.60 -30.64 14.22
N THR A 840 8.38 -30.12 14.36
CA THR A 840 8.07 -28.69 14.17
C THR A 840 8.02 -27.91 15.49
N ASN A 841 7.56 -28.53 16.58
CA ASN A 841 7.57 -27.91 17.91
C ASN A 841 7.86 -28.95 19.02
N PRO A 842 9.13 -29.37 19.18
CA PRO A 842 9.51 -30.47 20.08
C PRO A 842 9.13 -30.19 21.54
N ARG A 843 9.34 -28.97 22.03
CA ARG A 843 9.04 -28.62 23.43
C ARG A 843 7.54 -28.63 23.71
N TYR A 844 6.72 -28.12 22.78
CA TYR A 844 5.27 -28.14 22.95
C TYR A 844 4.70 -29.56 22.82
N HIS A 845 5.26 -30.37 21.91
CA HIS A 845 4.96 -31.81 21.83
C HIS A 845 5.31 -32.54 23.14
N ALA A 846 6.49 -32.28 23.70
CA ALA A 846 6.93 -32.87 24.97
C ALA A 846 6.03 -32.47 26.15
N LEU A 847 5.58 -31.21 26.21
CA LEU A 847 4.61 -30.74 27.19
C LEU A 847 3.28 -31.52 27.10
N ILE A 848 2.74 -31.64 25.90
CA ILE A 848 1.47 -32.35 25.68
C ILE A 848 1.63 -33.85 25.97
N SER A 849 2.78 -34.44 25.61
CA SER A 849 3.11 -35.83 25.92
C SER A 849 3.20 -36.07 27.43
N ALA A 850 3.83 -35.16 28.17
CA ALA A 850 3.88 -35.23 29.63
C ALA A 850 2.48 -35.09 30.25
N PHE A 851 1.62 -34.22 29.71
CA PHE A 851 0.23 -34.12 30.12
C PHE A 851 -0.55 -35.40 29.82
N ALA A 852 -0.34 -35.99 28.64
CA ALA A 852 -0.95 -37.27 28.24
C ALA A 852 -0.57 -38.40 29.20
N ALA A 853 0.72 -38.51 29.55
CA ALA A 853 1.21 -39.52 30.49
C ALA A 853 0.58 -39.38 31.89
N GLN A 854 0.29 -38.15 32.34
CA GLN A 854 -0.32 -37.88 33.65
C GLN A 854 -1.84 -38.06 33.66
N THR A 855 -2.52 -37.86 32.53
CA THR A 855 -3.99 -37.68 32.49
C THR A 855 -4.73 -38.64 31.57
N GLY A 856 -4.03 -39.35 30.68
CA GLY A 856 -4.61 -40.14 29.60
C GLY A 856 -5.23 -39.32 28.47
N VAL A 857 -5.01 -38.00 28.43
CA VAL A 857 -5.54 -37.08 27.42
C VAL A 857 -4.40 -36.44 26.62
N PRO A 858 -4.25 -36.72 25.31
CA PRO A 858 -3.11 -36.30 24.50
C PRO A 858 -3.24 -34.89 23.92
N MET A 859 -3.88 -33.99 24.67
CA MET A 859 -4.08 -32.61 24.26
C MET A 859 -4.17 -31.66 25.44
N VAL A 860 -3.94 -30.37 25.17
CA VAL A 860 -4.19 -29.27 26.10
C VAL A 860 -5.14 -28.25 25.48
N LEU A 861 -5.87 -27.50 26.30
CA LEU A 861 -6.57 -26.31 25.82
C LEU A 861 -5.53 -25.25 25.48
N ASN A 862 -5.64 -24.66 24.29
CA ASN A 862 -4.79 -23.57 23.82
C ASN A 862 -5.64 -22.36 23.41
N THR A 863 -5.21 -21.17 23.83
CA THR A 863 -5.75 -19.88 23.40
C THR A 863 -4.66 -18.83 23.30
N SER A 864 -4.94 -17.73 22.60
CA SER A 864 -3.97 -16.65 22.39
C SER A 864 -3.46 -16.07 23.70
N PHE A 865 -2.17 -15.70 23.78
CA PHE A 865 -1.65 -15.00 24.95
C PHE A 865 -1.84 -13.48 24.79
N ASN A 866 -2.95 -12.97 25.33
CA ASN A 866 -3.35 -11.55 25.33
C ASN A 866 -4.59 -11.28 26.22
N GLU A 867 -4.85 -10.01 26.54
CA GLU A 867 -6.11 -9.51 27.14
C GLU A 867 -6.68 -8.38 26.25
N ASN A 868 -7.47 -8.74 25.22
CA ASN A 868 -8.09 -7.82 24.25
C ASN A 868 -7.14 -6.90 23.45
N GLU A 869 -5.86 -7.28 23.39
CA GLU A 869 -4.78 -6.64 22.60
C GLU A 869 -4.21 -7.64 21.58
N PRO A 870 -3.28 -7.26 20.68
CA PRO A 870 -2.56 -8.22 19.85
C PRO A 870 -1.86 -9.31 20.69
N VAL A 871 -1.59 -10.49 20.13
CA VAL A 871 -0.81 -11.54 20.82
C VAL A 871 0.53 -10.97 21.31
N VAL A 872 0.93 -11.27 22.55
CA VAL A 872 2.19 -10.78 23.12
C VAL A 872 3.37 -11.21 22.23
N CYS A 873 4.26 -10.27 21.94
CA CYS A 873 5.45 -10.45 21.13
C CYS A 873 6.68 -10.53 22.03
N ARG A 874 6.86 -9.54 22.91
CA ARG A 874 8.05 -9.35 23.75
C ARG A 874 7.92 -10.01 25.14
N PRO A 875 9.04 -10.38 25.80
CA PRO A 875 9.03 -10.92 27.16
C PRO A 875 8.33 -10.00 28.18
N GLU A 876 8.53 -8.68 28.06
CA GLU A 876 7.90 -7.68 28.92
C GLU A 876 6.38 -7.71 28.81
N GLU A 877 5.87 -7.82 27.58
CA GLU A 877 4.43 -7.88 27.30
C GLU A 877 3.80 -9.15 27.89
N ALA A 878 4.51 -10.28 27.82
CA ALA A 878 4.06 -11.54 28.43
C ALA A 878 4.03 -11.45 29.96
N LEU A 879 5.06 -10.85 30.57
CA LEU A 879 5.14 -10.63 32.00
C LEU A 879 4.05 -9.69 32.50
N ASP A 880 3.85 -8.55 31.84
CA ASP A 880 2.83 -7.57 32.19
C ASP A 880 1.41 -8.16 32.02
N CYS A 881 1.18 -8.96 30.98
CA CYS A 881 -0.08 -9.68 30.79
C CYS A 881 -0.31 -10.70 31.92
N PHE A 882 0.71 -11.47 32.31
CA PHE A 882 0.63 -12.39 33.46
C PHE A 882 0.30 -11.69 34.77
N LEU A 883 0.95 -10.55 35.04
CA LEU A 883 0.72 -9.78 36.25
C LEU A 883 -0.69 -9.19 36.30
N ARG A 884 -1.17 -8.61 35.18
CA ARG A 884 -2.49 -7.99 35.07
C ARG A 884 -3.65 -8.98 35.14
N THR A 885 -3.53 -10.13 34.48
CA THR A 885 -4.59 -11.14 34.39
C THR A 885 -4.62 -12.13 35.55
N ARG A 886 -3.65 -12.03 36.47
CA ARG A 886 -3.51 -12.94 37.63
C ARG A 886 -3.52 -14.42 37.22
N MET A 887 -2.83 -14.73 36.13
CA MET A 887 -2.55 -16.11 35.77
C MET A 887 -1.79 -16.83 36.88
N ASP A 888 -1.98 -18.14 36.97
CA ASP A 888 -1.43 -18.95 38.05
C ASP A 888 0.07 -19.18 37.87
N ARG A 889 0.50 -19.37 36.62
CA ARG A 889 1.91 -19.60 36.25
C ARG A 889 2.27 -18.93 34.91
N LEU A 890 3.51 -18.48 34.78
CA LEU A 890 4.12 -18.06 33.52
C LEU A 890 5.40 -18.86 33.28
N VAL A 891 5.53 -19.45 32.10
CA VAL A 891 6.71 -20.21 31.68
C VAL A 891 7.34 -19.54 30.47
N MET A 892 8.60 -19.12 30.60
CA MET A 892 9.35 -18.41 29.57
C MET A 892 10.72 -19.04 29.32
N GLY A 893 11.09 -19.23 28.05
CA GLY A 893 12.41 -19.74 27.66
C GLY A 893 12.73 -21.12 28.26
N ALA A 894 14.02 -21.41 28.46
CA ALA A 894 14.56 -22.65 29.05
C ALA A 894 14.35 -22.76 30.57
N GLY A 895 13.15 -22.40 31.05
CA GLY A 895 12.69 -22.83 32.35
C GLY A 895 12.49 -21.75 33.40
N TRP A 896 12.34 -20.48 33.01
CA TRP A 896 11.87 -19.48 33.96
C TRP A 896 10.39 -19.68 34.24
N CYS A 897 10.09 -20.16 35.44
CA CYS A 897 8.75 -20.34 35.95
C CYS A 897 8.47 -19.28 37.02
N SER A 898 7.48 -18.42 36.78
CA SER A 898 6.93 -17.52 37.78
C SER A 898 5.57 -18.05 38.23
N GLY A 899 5.42 -18.35 39.52
CA GLY A 899 4.17 -18.83 40.10
C GLY A 899 3.75 -17.98 41.29
N ARG A 900 2.45 -17.70 41.43
CA ARG A 900 1.93 -17.02 42.64
C ARG A 900 1.82 -18.04 43.78
N ARG A 901 2.29 -17.68 44.98
CA ARG A 901 2.01 -18.49 46.18
C ARG A 901 0.50 -18.56 46.37
N ARG A 902 -0.11 -19.75 46.21
CA ARG A 902 -1.46 -19.97 46.72
C ARG A 902 -1.42 -19.77 48.24
N PRO A 903 -2.35 -19.01 48.84
CA PRO A 903 -2.59 -19.13 50.26
C PRO A 903 -2.80 -20.63 50.54
N ARG A 904 -2.07 -21.19 51.51
CA ARG A 904 -2.40 -22.53 52.01
C ARG A 904 -3.88 -22.47 52.39
N GLU A 905 -4.73 -23.31 51.80
CA GLU A 905 -6.09 -23.52 52.27
C GLU A 905 -5.99 -24.09 53.69
N GLY A 906 -5.95 -23.18 54.66
CA GLY A 906 -6.11 -23.44 56.08
C GLY A 906 -7.43 -22.81 56.48
N THR A 907 -8.42 -23.67 56.74
CA THR A 907 -9.51 -23.48 57.70
C THR A 907 -9.83 -22.02 58.05
N GLN A 908 -10.86 -21.45 57.43
CA GLN A 908 -11.73 -20.52 58.16
C GLN A 908 -13.17 -20.59 57.62
N ALA A 909 -14.06 -20.66 58.59
CA ALA A 909 -15.44 -21.07 58.49
C ALA A 909 -16.30 -20.15 57.64
N HIS A 910 -17.38 -20.75 57.11
CA HIS A 910 -18.62 -20.07 56.77
C HIS A 910 -18.91 -18.92 57.75
N GLN A 911 -18.99 -17.70 57.24
CA GLN A 911 -19.89 -16.69 57.79
C GLN A 911 -20.26 -15.63 56.73
N LYS A 912 -21.53 -15.74 56.33
CA LYS A 912 -22.40 -14.83 55.57
C LYS A 912 -22.18 -14.69 54.06
#